data_AF-A0A5J4UDY2-F1
#
_entry.id   AF-A0A5J4UDY2-F1
#
_cell.length_a   1.000
_cell.length_b   1.000
_cell.length_c   1.000
_cell.angle_alpha   90.00
_cell.angle_beta   90.00
_cell.angle_gamma   90.00
#
_symmetry.space_group_name_H-M   'P 1'
#
loop_
_entity.id
_entity.type
_entity.pdbx_description
1 polymer ?
#
loop_
_entity_poly.entity_id
_entity_poly.type
_entity_poly.pdbx_seq_one_letter_code
_entity_poly.pdbx_strand_id
1 'polypeptide(L)'
;DYMGINISKADSGNAPFTDHEPLFISPSLTPKFNDPYLVDAEYGKDEPICGNSRLKCQTIKYILNIVLSNDDYPSNPATINIELQSNTQLEEGIIIDSNSPIGNDFKIESSEYTPEGTDYIKRQIQTSSKTQSLFTISNTGCLKLLGLHIDNLNPTSNNPLISISTDSDDVPQLQLKDCEFKQNPDSYSTFSLSHSIISINGGIMRMKRVKIESYELMDQNSIITIKSDQTSTVTISGTSFIYIKQSGIGDGAVINADIKSESKLTIKDGSSFTGCQSVGLGGAIYAILYIGTNGGIFIEGTTLTTFSQCSASQLGGAIYLKISDNGQSKYDLSGASYLGCDAQNGKSLFIDAYDLTQVVPLGSQDKLGTLSDSTEILQPEQIMGYDGIDKSLAIPLIYVYTSIAQDVYHISNSDSTPNGNDNRICGHLDWPCLTIGYGITQSSLTSPPYIIGIISGYKLISQLILGISEQTIKIQNQLSNDGEISSDNSILLIEDQGKVSITAGSLSFDKITFSINQNAESGYVIEGITESAIININDCQMKMAVDSEGYSISNGLIELRSGNLIIENLEVKDIIISNRSVIKVNEGVTQVSVLNCSLKNISKIGENNGGIIELSKNIGTSNEEQKMNVRIETSSFVQPISTSSSNIVTSSPFIHASIGKLEIISCSFGSEDESSDIGAHAISIEAGCSKLIISNTNFTKLLSGGIQLEAGQSSQTSIESCQFTNCGDGSQIAGAVYAVGLPGDSLGSVSITDSQFISCQGQQAGGIIFGDNVIPSSVKNNSFSKNSITDEKGAKDIYFLSKEILDKAGGI
;
A
#
# COMPACT_ATOMS: atom_id res chain seq x y z
N ASP A 1 79.45 -24.78 -36.08
CA ASP A 1 80.72 -25.15 -35.43
C ASP A 1 81.24 -26.55 -35.71
N TYR A 2 80.45 -27.51 -36.22
CA TYR A 2 80.98 -28.77 -36.75
C TYR A 2 80.17 -29.25 -37.96
N MET A 3 80.83 -29.54 -39.08
CA MET A 3 80.26 -30.05 -40.33
C MET A 3 80.92 -31.39 -40.65
N GLY A 4 80.18 -32.33 -41.25
CA GLY A 4 80.74 -33.57 -41.79
C GLY A 4 80.30 -33.83 -43.21
N ILE A 5 80.95 -34.80 -43.83
CA ILE A 5 80.67 -35.25 -45.19
C ILE A 5 80.47 -36.76 -45.16
N ASN A 6 79.43 -37.23 -45.83
CA ASN A 6 79.22 -38.67 -46.01
C ASN A 6 80.41 -39.25 -46.79
N ILE A 7 80.95 -40.39 -46.35
CA ILE A 7 82.17 -40.97 -46.93
C ILE A 7 82.03 -41.28 -48.43
N SER A 8 80.81 -41.52 -48.90
CA SER A 8 80.46 -41.73 -50.31
C SER A 8 80.58 -40.47 -51.18
N LYS A 9 80.64 -39.29 -50.56
CA LYS A 9 80.83 -37.98 -51.20
C LYS A 9 82.20 -37.37 -50.91
N ALA A 10 83.05 -38.05 -50.14
CA ALA A 10 84.37 -37.55 -49.79
C ALA A 10 85.31 -37.68 -51.00
N ASP A 11 85.69 -36.54 -51.59
CA ASP A 11 86.64 -36.48 -52.72
C ASP A 11 87.95 -35.80 -52.30
N SER A 12 88.75 -36.47 -51.47
CA SER A 12 90.13 -36.09 -51.14
C SER A 12 90.38 -34.58 -50.87
N GLY A 13 89.42 -33.89 -50.26
CA GLY A 13 89.50 -32.46 -49.94
C GLY A 13 88.97 -31.48 -51.00
N ASN A 14 88.43 -31.95 -52.13
CA ASN A 14 87.87 -31.13 -53.21
C ASN A 14 86.33 -31.16 -53.31
N ALA A 15 85.64 -31.85 -52.40
CA ALA A 15 84.19 -31.93 -52.42
C ALA A 15 83.54 -30.52 -52.24
N PRO A 16 82.52 -30.15 -53.04
CA PRO A 16 81.90 -28.83 -52.96
C PRO A 16 81.20 -28.63 -51.60
N PHE A 17 81.12 -27.37 -51.16
CA PHE A 17 80.54 -27.01 -49.85
C PHE A 17 79.11 -27.54 -49.66
N THR A 18 78.34 -27.66 -50.74
CA THR A 18 76.97 -28.21 -50.74
C THR A 18 76.88 -29.69 -50.34
N ASP A 19 77.99 -30.44 -50.38
CA ASP A 19 78.03 -31.85 -49.96
C ASP A 19 78.39 -32.03 -48.47
N HIS A 20 78.68 -30.94 -47.77
CA HIS A 20 78.91 -30.95 -46.34
C HIS A 20 77.58 -30.68 -45.63
N GLU A 21 77.25 -31.55 -44.67
CA GLU A 21 76.07 -31.43 -43.82
C GLU A 21 76.51 -31.11 -42.38
N PRO A 22 75.68 -30.41 -41.58
CA PRO A 22 75.99 -30.19 -40.17
C PRO A 22 76.16 -31.52 -39.42
N LEU A 23 77.26 -31.68 -38.67
CA LEU A 23 77.54 -32.93 -37.93
C LEU A 23 76.55 -33.14 -36.77
N PHE A 24 76.04 -32.02 -36.24
CA PHE A 24 74.98 -31.97 -35.27
C PHE A 24 73.78 -31.31 -35.95
N ILE A 25 72.86 -32.14 -36.42
CA ILE A 25 71.48 -31.70 -36.63
C ILE A 25 71.02 -31.22 -35.25
N SER A 26 70.39 -30.04 -35.24
CA SER A 26 69.76 -29.35 -34.09
C SER A 26 69.34 -30.31 -32.97
N PRO A 27 69.43 -29.92 -31.67
CA PRO A 27 68.83 -30.74 -30.61
C PRO A 27 67.40 -31.10 -31.04
N SER A 28 66.96 -32.31 -30.72
CA SER A 28 65.65 -32.81 -31.12
C SER A 28 64.62 -31.70 -30.93
N LEU A 29 63.89 -31.34 -32.00
CA LEU A 29 62.77 -30.40 -31.98
C LEU A 29 61.55 -31.00 -31.26
N THR A 30 61.82 -31.77 -30.20
CA THR A 30 60.84 -32.37 -29.31
C THR A 30 60.47 -31.31 -28.29
N PRO A 31 59.19 -30.86 -28.27
CA PRO A 31 58.71 -29.97 -27.24
C PRO A 31 58.94 -30.55 -25.85
N LYS A 32 59.29 -29.69 -24.89
CA LYS A 32 59.42 -30.05 -23.47
C LYS A 32 58.46 -29.22 -22.64
N PHE A 33 57.96 -29.82 -21.56
CA PHE A 33 57.15 -29.09 -20.60
C PHE A 33 57.97 -27.96 -19.96
N ASN A 34 57.45 -26.73 -19.98
CA ASN A 34 58.01 -25.57 -19.30
C ASN A 34 57.07 -25.11 -18.18
N ASP A 35 57.63 -24.63 -17.07
CA ASP A 35 56.86 -24.02 -15.99
C ASP A 35 57.63 -22.84 -15.40
N PRO A 36 57.22 -21.57 -15.65
CA PRO A 36 56.14 -21.18 -16.56
C PRO A 36 56.55 -21.25 -18.04
N TYR A 37 55.57 -21.28 -18.94
CA TYR A 37 55.76 -20.95 -20.36
C TYR A 37 55.83 -19.42 -20.54
N LEU A 38 56.87 -18.93 -21.21
CA LEU A 38 57.04 -17.50 -21.47
C LEU A 38 56.52 -17.10 -22.87
N VAL A 39 55.65 -16.10 -22.93
CA VAL A 39 55.12 -15.51 -24.18
C VAL A 39 55.61 -14.08 -24.32
N ASP A 40 56.14 -13.75 -25.50
CA ASP A 40 56.59 -12.41 -25.84
C ASP A 40 56.20 -12.11 -27.29
N ALA A 41 55.17 -11.30 -27.49
CA ALA A 41 54.63 -11.03 -28.83
C ALA A 41 55.57 -10.15 -29.68
N GLU A 42 56.49 -9.42 -29.05
CA GLU A 42 57.42 -8.51 -29.73
C GLU A 42 58.68 -9.25 -30.22
N TYR A 43 59.23 -10.14 -29.39
CA TYR A 43 60.52 -10.81 -29.67
C TYR A 43 60.47 -12.35 -29.69
N GLY A 44 59.32 -12.94 -29.34
CA GLY A 44 59.13 -14.39 -29.32
C GLY A 44 59.00 -15.00 -30.72
N LYS A 45 59.14 -16.32 -30.79
CA LYS A 45 58.94 -17.09 -32.02
C LYS A 45 58.23 -18.41 -31.71
N ASP A 46 57.15 -18.68 -32.43
CA ASP A 46 56.38 -19.91 -32.33
C ASP A 46 57.14 -21.06 -33.01
N GLU A 47 57.80 -21.87 -32.19
CA GLU A 47 58.61 -23.04 -32.59
C GLU A 47 58.37 -24.18 -31.59
N PRO A 48 58.57 -25.46 -31.96
CA PRO A 48 58.24 -26.60 -31.08
C PRO A 48 58.89 -26.55 -29.69
N ILE A 49 60.03 -25.88 -29.54
CA ILE A 49 60.81 -25.76 -28.30
C ILE A 49 60.67 -24.39 -27.61
N CYS A 50 59.73 -23.55 -28.07
CA CYS A 50 59.50 -22.22 -27.46
C CYS A 50 58.85 -22.34 -26.07
N GLY A 51 58.80 -21.22 -25.34
CA GLY A 51 58.16 -21.10 -24.03
C GLY A 51 59.13 -21.13 -22.86
N ASN A 52 60.44 -21.06 -23.09
CA ASN A 52 61.45 -20.99 -22.03
C ASN A 52 62.19 -19.64 -22.06
N SER A 53 63.09 -19.43 -21.09
CA SER A 53 63.87 -18.19 -20.95
C SER A 53 64.82 -17.89 -22.12
N ARG A 54 65.19 -18.88 -22.94
CA ARG A 54 66.05 -18.69 -24.13
C ARG A 54 65.25 -18.44 -25.41
N LEU A 55 64.12 -19.13 -25.55
CA LEU A 55 63.22 -18.99 -26.69
C LEU A 55 61.79 -18.89 -26.18
N LYS A 56 61.26 -17.67 -26.13
CA LYS A 56 59.87 -17.38 -25.75
C LYS A 56 58.94 -17.67 -26.93
N CYS A 57 57.73 -18.14 -26.67
CA CYS A 57 56.72 -18.27 -27.72
C CYS A 57 56.21 -16.88 -28.13
N GLN A 58 55.74 -16.75 -29.37
CA GLN A 58 55.15 -15.51 -29.87
C GLN A 58 53.68 -15.40 -29.45
N THR A 59 52.94 -16.52 -29.42
CA THR A 59 51.52 -16.53 -29.07
C THR A 59 51.15 -17.53 -27.98
N ILE A 60 50.14 -17.20 -27.20
CA ILE A 60 49.49 -18.12 -26.24
C ILE A 60 48.84 -19.27 -27.01
N LYS A 61 48.14 -18.94 -28.11
CA LYS A 61 47.47 -19.92 -28.97
C LYS A 61 48.41 -21.03 -29.47
N TYR A 62 49.68 -20.72 -29.73
CA TYR A 62 50.66 -21.74 -30.13
C TYR A 62 50.95 -22.73 -29.00
N ILE A 63 51.13 -22.26 -27.75
CA ILE A 63 51.39 -23.12 -26.58
C ILE A 63 50.28 -24.16 -26.40
N LEU A 64 49.02 -23.77 -26.57
CA LEU A 64 47.87 -24.68 -26.43
C LEU A 64 47.92 -25.85 -27.43
N ASN A 65 48.57 -25.67 -28.58
CA ASN A 65 48.65 -26.67 -29.65
C ASN A 65 49.92 -27.54 -29.58
N ILE A 66 50.78 -27.36 -28.56
CA ILE A 66 51.97 -28.19 -28.37
C ILE A 66 51.54 -29.61 -27.97
N VAL A 67 52.07 -30.61 -28.67
CA VAL A 67 51.91 -32.03 -28.32
C VAL A 67 53.15 -32.50 -27.58
N LEU A 68 53.00 -32.89 -26.31
CA LEU A 68 54.09 -33.43 -25.48
C LEU A 68 54.11 -34.96 -25.53
N SER A 69 55.29 -35.55 -25.31
CA SER A 69 55.43 -36.99 -25.12
C SER A 69 54.98 -37.39 -23.70
N ASN A 70 54.42 -38.59 -23.54
CA ASN A 70 53.90 -39.06 -22.24
C ASN A 70 54.94 -39.08 -21.12
N ASP A 71 56.23 -39.18 -21.44
CA ASP A 71 57.32 -39.19 -20.45
C ASP A 71 57.70 -37.77 -19.96
N ASP A 72 57.31 -36.72 -20.69
CA ASP A 72 57.67 -35.32 -20.42
C ASP A 72 56.54 -34.54 -19.70
N TYR A 73 55.34 -35.10 -19.58
CA TYR A 73 54.21 -34.44 -18.91
C TYR A 73 54.21 -34.74 -17.40
N PRO A 74 54.10 -33.72 -16.53
CA PRO A 74 53.92 -33.96 -15.09
C PRO A 74 52.62 -34.75 -14.83
N SER A 75 52.56 -35.49 -13.73
CA SER A 75 51.39 -36.31 -13.35
C SER A 75 50.06 -35.60 -13.61
N ASN A 76 49.23 -36.21 -14.45
CA ASN A 76 48.03 -35.63 -15.08
C ASN A 76 46.87 -35.36 -14.08
N PRO A 77 46.18 -34.19 -14.13
CA PRO A 77 46.45 -33.00 -14.94
C PRO A 77 47.28 -31.94 -14.19
N ALA A 78 48.34 -31.45 -14.84
CA ALA A 78 49.15 -30.32 -14.38
C ALA A 78 48.56 -28.99 -14.86
N THR A 79 48.59 -27.96 -14.03
CA THR A 79 48.25 -26.58 -14.44
C THR A 79 49.36 -26.02 -15.32
N ILE A 80 49.01 -25.54 -16.51
CA ILE A 80 49.93 -24.93 -17.47
C ILE A 80 50.02 -23.43 -17.18
N ASN A 81 51.12 -23.01 -16.58
CA ASN A 81 51.37 -21.60 -16.26
C ASN A 81 51.97 -20.89 -17.48
N ILE A 82 51.39 -19.77 -17.89
CA ILE A 82 51.83 -18.93 -19.01
C ILE A 82 52.05 -17.51 -18.49
N GLU A 83 53.23 -16.97 -18.72
CA GLU A 83 53.64 -15.63 -18.31
C GLU A 83 53.83 -14.73 -19.53
N LEU A 84 53.00 -13.69 -19.64
CA LEU A 84 53.12 -12.66 -20.68
C LEU A 84 54.25 -11.70 -20.31
N GLN A 85 55.25 -11.60 -21.19
CA GLN A 85 56.43 -10.74 -21.04
C GLN A 85 56.25 -9.38 -21.72
N SER A 86 55.34 -9.29 -22.69
CA SER A 86 55.03 -8.07 -23.45
C SER A 86 53.53 -8.00 -23.75
N ASN A 87 53.06 -6.84 -24.20
CA ASN A 87 51.68 -6.69 -24.68
C ASN A 87 51.52 -7.42 -26.02
N THR A 88 50.31 -7.89 -26.33
CA THR A 88 50.02 -8.63 -27.57
C THR A 88 48.74 -8.14 -28.24
N GLN A 89 48.74 -8.16 -29.57
CA GLN A 89 47.57 -7.94 -30.43
C GLN A 89 47.27 -9.18 -31.31
N LEU A 90 48.02 -10.26 -31.09
CA LEU A 90 48.06 -11.43 -31.97
C LEU A 90 47.04 -12.51 -31.57
N GLU A 91 46.56 -12.48 -30.33
CA GLU A 91 45.68 -13.52 -29.79
C GLU A 91 44.25 -13.39 -30.30
N GLU A 92 43.68 -14.51 -30.75
CA GLU A 92 42.26 -14.66 -31.09
C GLU A 92 41.86 -16.15 -31.14
N GLY A 93 40.62 -16.47 -30.76
CA GLY A 93 40.07 -17.82 -30.92
C GLY A 93 40.86 -18.89 -30.16
N ILE A 94 41.16 -18.65 -28.89
CA ILE A 94 41.80 -19.62 -27.99
C ILE A 94 40.71 -20.50 -27.40
N ILE A 95 40.78 -21.80 -27.66
CA ILE A 95 39.80 -22.80 -27.18
C ILE A 95 40.47 -23.63 -26.09
N ILE A 96 39.84 -23.72 -24.93
CA ILE A 96 40.29 -24.50 -23.77
C ILE A 96 39.19 -25.51 -23.44
N ASP A 97 39.45 -26.77 -23.78
CA ASP A 97 38.53 -27.88 -23.61
C ASP A 97 39.30 -29.18 -23.32
N SER A 98 38.57 -30.29 -23.22
CA SER A 98 39.16 -31.61 -23.01
C SER A 98 40.04 -32.11 -24.17
N ASN A 99 39.99 -31.47 -25.34
CA ASN A 99 40.74 -31.84 -26.55
C ASN A 99 42.01 -31.00 -26.74
N SER A 100 42.26 -30.04 -25.86
CA SER A 100 43.40 -29.14 -25.93
C SER A 100 44.71 -29.96 -25.82
N PRO A 101 45.57 -29.98 -26.87
CA PRO A 101 46.66 -30.96 -27.00
C PRO A 101 47.66 -31.02 -25.83
N ILE A 102 48.02 -29.87 -25.27
CA ILE A 102 48.97 -29.79 -24.16
C ILE A 102 48.32 -30.09 -22.80
N GLY A 103 47.00 -29.94 -22.67
CA GLY A 103 46.27 -29.99 -21.41
C GLY A 103 45.12 -28.97 -21.39
N ASN A 104 44.31 -29.01 -20.33
CA ASN A 104 43.04 -28.26 -20.23
C ASN A 104 42.93 -27.33 -19.01
N ASP A 105 43.93 -27.24 -18.14
CA ASP A 105 43.99 -26.30 -17.00
C ASP A 105 45.11 -25.28 -17.21
N PHE A 106 44.73 -24.02 -17.46
CA PHE A 106 45.64 -22.94 -17.80
C PHE A 106 45.60 -21.82 -16.77
N LYS A 107 46.78 -21.25 -16.49
CA LYS A 107 46.94 -20.03 -15.72
C LYS A 107 47.76 -19.04 -16.53
N ILE A 108 47.15 -17.94 -16.97
CA ILE A 108 47.79 -16.89 -17.76
C ILE A 108 47.94 -15.65 -16.87
N GLU A 109 49.16 -15.17 -16.73
CA GLU A 109 49.48 -14.03 -15.87
C GLU A 109 50.45 -13.05 -16.51
N SER A 110 50.41 -11.80 -16.05
CA SER A 110 51.44 -10.82 -16.39
C SER A 110 52.77 -11.20 -15.78
N SER A 111 53.87 -10.84 -16.45
CA SER A 111 55.20 -10.97 -15.89
C SER A 111 55.32 -10.30 -14.53
N GLU A 112 55.96 -10.97 -13.59
CA GLU A 112 56.16 -10.49 -12.21
C GLU A 112 54.85 -10.31 -11.41
N TYR A 113 53.74 -10.91 -11.86
CA TYR A 113 52.47 -10.87 -11.14
C TYR A 113 52.65 -11.34 -9.69
N THR A 114 52.28 -10.46 -8.77
CA THR A 114 52.18 -10.78 -7.34
C THR A 114 50.73 -10.56 -6.90
N PRO A 115 50.08 -11.56 -6.27
CA PRO A 115 48.73 -11.39 -5.77
C PRO A 115 48.62 -10.19 -4.83
N GLU A 116 47.64 -9.31 -5.08
CA GLU A 116 47.43 -8.07 -4.29
C GLU A 116 48.54 -7.02 -4.43
N GLY A 117 49.61 -7.33 -5.17
CA GLY A 117 50.65 -6.38 -5.50
C GLY A 117 50.18 -5.35 -6.53
N THR A 118 50.73 -4.15 -6.43
CA THR A 118 50.57 -3.07 -7.42
C THR A 118 51.85 -2.78 -8.20
N ASP A 119 52.91 -3.53 -7.90
CA ASP A 119 54.28 -3.23 -8.35
C ASP A 119 54.65 -3.91 -9.69
N TYR A 120 53.68 -4.53 -10.36
CA TYR A 120 53.87 -5.19 -11.66
C TYR A 120 53.08 -4.50 -12.76
N ILE A 121 53.55 -4.64 -14.00
CA ILE A 121 52.89 -4.10 -15.18
C ILE A 121 51.84 -5.10 -15.66
N LYS A 122 50.57 -4.68 -15.67
CA LYS A 122 49.51 -5.46 -16.31
C LYS A 122 49.75 -5.50 -17.81
N ARG A 123 50.09 -6.68 -18.33
CA ARG A 123 50.26 -6.90 -19.77
C ARG A 123 48.92 -6.86 -20.46
N GLN A 124 48.90 -6.16 -21.58
CA GLN A 124 47.71 -5.94 -22.38
C GLN A 124 47.54 -7.03 -23.44
N ILE A 125 46.34 -7.61 -23.52
CA ILE A 125 45.87 -8.38 -24.67
C ILE A 125 44.85 -7.51 -25.40
N GLN A 126 45.26 -6.93 -26.53
CA GLN A 126 44.41 -6.04 -27.32
C GLN A 126 43.66 -6.83 -28.39
N THR A 127 42.35 -6.75 -28.38
CA THR A 127 41.44 -7.55 -29.20
C THR A 127 40.44 -6.73 -29.99
N SER A 128 40.52 -5.39 -29.94
CA SER A 128 39.55 -4.48 -30.57
C SER A 128 39.44 -4.58 -32.09
N SER A 129 40.36 -5.27 -32.76
CA SER A 129 40.30 -5.56 -34.21
C SER A 129 39.75 -6.96 -34.53
N LYS A 130 39.61 -7.82 -33.53
CA LYS A 130 39.25 -9.25 -33.67
C LYS A 130 37.74 -9.44 -33.59
N THR A 131 37.22 -10.46 -34.27
CA THR A 131 35.76 -10.76 -34.29
C THR A 131 35.41 -12.11 -33.65
N GLN A 132 36.42 -12.95 -33.38
CA GLN A 132 36.25 -14.20 -32.65
C GLN A 132 36.45 -13.96 -31.15
N SER A 133 35.78 -14.76 -30.31
CA SER A 133 36.05 -14.79 -28.87
C SER A 133 37.54 -14.96 -28.63
N LEU A 134 38.09 -14.20 -27.66
CA LEU A 134 39.47 -14.38 -27.24
C LEU A 134 39.63 -15.75 -26.59
N PHE A 135 38.76 -16.07 -25.64
CA PHE A 135 38.73 -17.36 -24.95
C PHE A 135 37.36 -18.04 -25.06
N THR A 136 37.37 -19.32 -25.43
CA THR A 136 36.21 -20.22 -25.35
C THR A 136 36.57 -21.39 -24.43
N ILE A 137 35.85 -21.52 -23.32
CA ILE A 137 36.09 -22.54 -22.29
C ILE A 137 34.90 -23.48 -22.25
N SER A 138 35.14 -24.76 -22.50
CA SER A 138 34.10 -25.79 -22.53
C SER A 138 34.55 -27.12 -21.95
N ASN A 139 33.61 -28.06 -21.77
CA ASN A 139 33.86 -29.36 -21.16
C ASN A 139 34.59 -29.20 -19.80
N THR A 140 35.72 -29.89 -19.62
CA THR A 140 36.55 -29.85 -18.41
C THR A 140 37.59 -28.70 -18.40
N GLY A 141 37.50 -27.76 -19.34
CA GLY A 141 38.44 -26.65 -19.48
C GLY A 141 38.47 -25.73 -18.25
N CYS A 142 39.66 -25.35 -17.81
CA CYS A 142 39.90 -24.45 -16.69
C CYS A 142 40.84 -23.32 -17.11
N LEU A 143 40.45 -22.06 -16.88
CA LEU A 143 41.27 -20.89 -17.18
C LEU A 143 41.33 -19.95 -15.98
N LYS A 144 42.55 -19.55 -15.61
CA LYS A 144 42.84 -18.51 -14.62
C LYS A 144 43.56 -17.36 -15.31
N LEU A 145 43.00 -16.15 -15.27
CA LEU A 145 43.61 -14.91 -15.77
C LEU A 145 43.96 -14.02 -14.59
N LEU A 146 45.25 -13.67 -14.47
CA LEU A 146 45.79 -12.98 -13.30
C LEU A 146 46.55 -11.71 -13.71
N GLY A 147 46.08 -10.56 -13.22
CA GLY A 147 46.78 -9.28 -13.40
C GLY A 147 46.92 -8.84 -14.85
N LEU A 148 45.95 -9.12 -15.72
CA LEU A 148 45.98 -8.74 -17.14
C LEU A 148 45.16 -7.48 -17.39
N HIS A 149 45.46 -6.77 -18.48
CA HIS A 149 44.60 -5.72 -19.05
C HIS A 149 44.01 -6.23 -20.37
N ILE A 150 42.69 -6.23 -20.51
CA ILE A 150 42.01 -6.74 -21.71
C ILE A 150 40.94 -5.74 -22.14
N ASP A 151 40.81 -5.49 -23.45
CA ASP A 151 39.86 -4.50 -23.98
C ASP A 151 38.49 -5.12 -24.35
N ASN A 152 38.12 -5.08 -25.62
CA ASN A 152 36.89 -5.60 -26.19
C ASN A 152 37.21 -6.17 -27.57
N LEU A 153 36.31 -6.97 -28.13
CA LEU A 153 36.40 -7.33 -29.54
C LEU A 153 36.03 -6.14 -30.42
N ASN A 154 36.20 -6.29 -31.74
CA ASN A 154 35.63 -5.37 -32.72
C ASN A 154 34.17 -5.02 -32.33
N PRO A 155 33.78 -3.73 -32.30
CA PRO A 155 32.45 -3.32 -31.85
C PRO A 155 31.28 -4.01 -32.57
N THR A 156 31.49 -4.49 -33.81
CA THR A 156 30.48 -5.22 -34.59
C THR A 156 30.55 -6.75 -34.44
N SER A 157 31.39 -7.26 -33.53
CA SER A 157 31.45 -8.69 -33.21
C SER A 157 30.12 -9.13 -32.60
N ASN A 158 29.69 -10.34 -32.95
CA ASN A 158 28.53 -11.00 -32.34
C ASN A 158 28.93 -12.05 -31.30
N ASN A 159 30.23 -12.29 -31.12
CA ASN A 159 30.75 -13.25 -30.14
C ASN A 159 31.12 -12.50 -28.84
N PRO A 160 30.90 -13.10 -27.66
CA PRO A 160 31.42 -12.53 -26.43
C PRO A 160 32.95 -12.58 -26.42
N LEU A 161 33.62 -11.67 -25.71
CA LEU A 161 35.08 -11.70 -25.58
C LEU A 161 35.56 -12.99 -24.90
N ILE A 162 34.86 -13.43 -23.84
CA ILE A 162 35.08 -14.71 -23.16
C ILE A 162 33.78 -15.49 -23.13
N SER A 163 33.80 -16.71 -23.64
CA SER A 163 32.67 -17.64 -23.61
C SER A 163 32.96 -18.83 -22.70
N ILE A 164 32.02 -19.16 -21.82
CA ILE A 164 32.02 -20.35 -20.99
C ILE A 164 30.74 -21.13 -21.29
N SER A 165 30.84 -22.37 -21.70
CA SER A 165 29.65 -23.19 -21.99
C SER A 165 29.92 -24.67 -21.88
N THR A 166 28.91 -25.42 -21.43
CA THR A 166 28.90 -26.88 -21.49
C THR A 166 27.54 -27.36 -21.99
N ASP A 167 27.50 -28.50 -22.66
CA ASP A 167 26.30 -29.26 -23.02
C ASP A 167 26.24 -30.62 -22.30
N SER A 168 27.19 -30.88 -21.39
CA SER A 168 27.34 -32.10 -20.59
C SER A 168 27.38 -31.77 -19.09
N ASP A 169 27.53 -32.80 -18.25
CA ASP A 169 27.76 -32.66 -16.81
C ASP A 169 29.16 -32.11 -16.46
N ASP A 170 30.00 -31.82 -17.47
CA ASP A 170 31.30 -31.20 -17.25
C ASP A 170 31.17 -29.77 -16.74
N VAL A 171 32.15 -29.34 -15.93
CA VAL A 171 32.11 -28.05 -15.23
C VAL A 171 33.28 -27.18 -15.70
N PRO A 172 33.15 -26.43 -16.81
CA PRO A 172 34.19 -25.51 -17.24
C PRO A 172 34.37 -24.38 -16.22
N GLN A 173 35.60 -23.89 -16.05
CA GLN A 173 35.92 -22.92 -15.00
C GLN A 173 36.68 -21.70 -15.55
N LEU A 174 36.22 -20.51 -15.17
CA LEU A 174 36.94 -19.25 -15.36
C LEU A 174 37.23 -18.60 -14.01
N GLN A 175 38.48 -18.23 -13.78
CA GLN A 175 38.88 -17.38 -12.67
C GLN A 175 39.57 -16.11 -13.18
N LEU A 176 39.07 -14.96 -12.76
CA LEU A 176 39.67 -13.65 -13.02
C LEU A 176 40.12 -13.04 -11.70
N LYS A 177 41.37 -12.58 -11.62
CA LYS A 177 41.90 -11.97 -10.41
C LYS A 177 42.83 -10.81 -10.72
N ASP A 178 42.60 -9.67 -10.07
CA ASP A 178 43.41 -8.46 -10.19
C ASP A 178 43.51 -7.90 -11.64
N CYS A 179 42.63 -8.32 -12.54
CA CYS A 179 42.58 -7.89 -13.94
C CYS A 179 41.87 -6.53 -14.12
N GLU A 180 42.14 -5.89 -15.25
CA GLU A 180 41.48 -4.67 -15.72
C GLU A 180 40.82 -4.91 -17.08
N PHE A 181 39.58 -4.45 -17.20
CA PHE A 181 38.83 -4.42 -18.44
C PHE A 181 38.42 -2.98 -18.74
N LYS A 182 38.73 -2.52 -19.95
CA LYS A 182 38.35 -1.18 -20.41
C LYS A 182 38.15 -1.18 -21.91
N GLN A 183 37.03 -0.61 -22.37
CA GLN A 183 36.79 -0.49 -23.80
C GLN A 183 37.91 0.35 -24.45
N ASN A 184 38.39 -0.07 -25.62
CA ASN A 184 39.41 0.67 -26.37
C ASN A 184 38.92 2.11 -26.61
N PRO A 185 39.66 3.15 -26.20
CA PRO A 185 39.28 4.56 -26.34
C PRO A 185 38.89 4.97 -27.76
N ASP A 186 39.53 4.39 -28.78
CA ASP A 186 39.23 4.65 -30.19
C ASP A 186 37.80 4.20 -30.55
N SER A 187 37.28 3.19 -29.86
CA SER A 187 35.93 2.68 -29.99
C SER A 187 34.94 3.27 -28.96
N TYR A 188 35.40 3.61 -27.75
CA TYR A 188 34.55 4.02 -26.63
C TYR A 188 33.76 5.31 -26.91
N SER A 189 34.30 6.22 -27.73
CA SER A 189 33.63 7.47 -28.09
C SER A 189 32.84 7.43 -29.40
N THR A 190 32.92 6.31 -30.14
CA THR A 190 32.42 6.22 -31.52
C THR A 190 31.45 5.07 -31.75
N PHE A 191 31.59 3.95 -31.01
CA PHE A 191 30.81 2.74 -31.21
C PHE A 191 30.44 2.07 -29.89
N SER A 192 29.15 1.80 -29.74
CA SER A 192 28.65 0.89 -28.72
C SER A 192 28.86 -0.57 -29.18
N LEU A 193 29.19 -1.48 -28.25
CA LEU A 193 29.53 -2.87 -28.52
C LEU A 193 28.29 -3.73 -28.77
N SER A 194 28.27 -4.53 -29.85
CA SER A 194 27.21 -5.51 -30.14
C SER A 194 27.42 -6.89 -29.50
N HIS A 195 28.28 -6.98 -28.49
CA HIS A 195 28.62 -8.23 -27.79
C HIS A 195 28.85 -8.01 -26.30
N SER A 196 28.71 -9.08 -25.53
CA SER A 196 29.07 -9.11 -24.11
C SER A 196 30.58 -9.30 -23.89
N ILE A 197 31.09 -8.93 -22.72
CA ILE A 197 32.49 -9.24 -22.36
C ILE A 197 32.61 -10.69 -21.91
N ILE A 198 31.67 -11.16 -21.10
CA ILE A 198 31.64 -12.54 -20.63
C ILE A 198 30.24 -13.10 -20.84
N SER A 199 30.16 -14.29 -21.43
CA SER A 199 28.94 -15.09 -21.49
C SER A 199 29.19 -16.43 -20.82
N ILE A 200 28.33 -16.82 -19.89
CA ILE A 200 28.37 -18.13 -19.22
C ILE A 200 27.04 -18.88 -19.44
N ASN A 201 27.12 -20.13 -19.88
CA ASN A 201 25.98 -21.06 -19.99
C ASN A 201 26.41 -22.45 -19.51
N GLY A 202 26.45 -22.63 -18.19
CA GLY A 202 27.02 -23.80 -17.54
C GLY A 202 28.47 -23.59 -17.11
N GLY A 203 28.82 -24.09 -15.92
CA GLY A 203 30.16 -24.03 -15.35
C GLY A 203 30.30 -23.06 -14.17
N ILE A 204 31.53 -22.70 -13.83
CA ILE A 204 31.86 -21.85 -12.69
C ILE A 204 32.68 -20.64 -13.13
N MET A 205 32.23 -19.43 -12.79
CA MET A 205 33.01 -18.21 -12.92
C MET A 205 33.30 -17.58 -11.57
N ARG A 206 34.56 -17.24 -11.30
CA ARG A 206 34.99 -16.50 -10.11
C ARG A 206 35.75 -15.24 -10.51
N MET A 207 35.27 -14.09 -10.09
CA MET A 207 35.89 -12.79 -10.34
C MET A 207 36.27 -12.16 -9.00
N LYS A 208 37.54 -11.81 -8.82
CA LYS A 208 38.05 -11.21 -7.58
C LYS A 208 38.92 -9.99 -7.84
N ARG A 209 38.56 -8.84 -7.26
CA ARG A 209 39.30 -7.57 -7.41
C ARG A 209 39.59 -7.19 -8.86
N VAL A 210 38.58 -7.40 -9.70
CA VAL A 210 38.66 -6.97 -11.10
C VAL A 210 38.11 -5.54 -11.18
N LYS A 211 38.69 -4.73 -12.06
CA LYS A 211 38.15 -3.41 -12.38
C LYS A 211 37.65 -3.44 -13.82
N ILE A 212 36.38 -3.13 -14.02
CA ILE A 212 35.75 -3.03 -15.34
C ILE A 212 35.20 -1.60 -15.45
N GLU A 213 35.69 -0.83 -16.41
CA GLU A 213 35.28 0.57 -16.54
C GLU A 213 35.06 0.99 -17.98
N SER A 214 34.21 2.00 -18.17
CA SER A 214 34.05 2.70 -19.45
C SER A 214 33.71 1.73 -20.59
N TYR A 215 32.50 1.14 -20.53
CA TYR A 215 31.94 0.35 -21.62
C TYR A 215 30.59 0.91 -22.05
N GLU A 216 30.34 0.96 -23.35
CA GLU A 216 29.02 1.24 -23.91
C GLU A 216 28.57 0.05 -24.78
N LEU A 217 27.43 -0.54 -24.47
CA LEU A 217 26.88 -1.76 -25.08
C LEU A 217 25.58 -1.45 -25.83
N MET A 218 25.32 -2.13 -26.95
CA MET A 218 24.03 -2.07 -27.67
C MET A 218 23.16 -3.28 -27.38
N ASP A 219 21.85 -3.09 -27.55
CA ASP A 219 20.79 -4.11 -27.70
C ASP A 219 21.05 -5.45 -27.00
N GLN A 220 20.39 -5.68 -25.86
CA GLN A 220 20.41 -6.94 -25.10
C GLN A 220 21.78 -7.41 -24.59
N ASN A 221 22.87 -6.66 -24.82
CA ASN A 221 24.20 -7.01 -24.32
C ASN A 221 24.51 -6.34 -22.98
N SER A 222 25.23 -7.09 -22.16
CA SER A 222 25.73 -6.69 -20.84
C SER A 222 27.20 -7.06 -20.72
N ILE A 223 27.91 -6.55 -19.70
CA ILE A 223 29.29 -7.01 -19.44
C ILE A 223 29.29 -8.52 -19.19
N ILE A 224 28.35 -9.01 -18.37
CA ILE A 224 28.20 -10.41 -18.00
C ILE A 224 26.79 -10.86 -18.37
N THR A 225 26.71 -11.81 -19.29
CA THR A 225 25.46 -12.52 -19.61
C THR A 225 25.49 -13.89 -18.95
N ILE A 226 24.55 -14.15 -18.05
CA ILE A 226 24.39 -15.44 -17.37
C ILE A 226 23.18 -16.16 -17.95
N LYS A 227 23.43 -17.27 -18.63
CA LYS A 227 22.41 -18.21 -19.07
C LYS A 227 22.44 -19.44 -18.17
N SER A 228 21.29 -20.09 -18.08
CA SER A 228 21.10 -21.28 -17.26
C SER A 228 20.41 -22.40 -18.02
N ASP A 229 20.81 -22.64 -19.27
CA ASP A 229 20.44 -23.88 -19.96
C ASP A 229 21.17 -25.06 -19.29
N GLN A 230 22.35 -24.79 -18.73
CA GLN A 230 23.09 -25.63 -17.78
C GLN A 230 23.40 -24.85 -16.50
N THR A 231 23.72 -25.55 -15.40
CA THR A 231 23.97 -24.91 -14.09
C THR A 231 25.19 -23.98 -14.13
N SER A 232 24.96 -22.69 -13.93
CA SER A 232 25.98 -21.64 -13.89
C SER A 232 26.19 -21.15 -12.45
N THR A 233 27.41 -21.22 -11.93
CA THR A 233 27.77 -20.63 -10.62
C THR A 233 28.73 -19.46 -10.81
N VAL A 234 28.28 -18.26 -10.49
CA VAL A 234 29.04 -17.02 -10.63
C VAL A 234 29.30 -16.41 -9.27
N THR A 235 30.56 -16.08 -8.98
CA THR A 235 30.95 -15.35 -7.76
C THR A 235 31.79 -14.12 -8.11
N ILE A 236 31.37 -12.95 -7.62
CA ILE A 236 32.03 -11.66 -7.79
C ILE A 236 32.42 -11.13 -6.41
N SER A 237 33.68 -10.76 -6.22
CA SER A 237 34.24 -10.40 -4.90
C SER A 237 35.20 -9.21 -5.00
N GLY A 238 34.89 -8.12 -4.30
CA GLY A 238 35.71 -6.90 -4.29
C GLY A 238 35.96 -6.29 -5.67
N THR A 239 35.05 -6.50 -6.62
CA THR A 239 35.17 -6.03 -8.01
C THR A 239 34.50 -4.66 -8.17
N SER A 240 35.03 -3.83 -9.05
CA SER A 240 34.44 -2.51 -9.38
C SER A 240 33.96 -2.45 -10.83
N PHE A 241 32.71 -2.02 -11.02
CA PHE A 241 32.10 -1.69 -12.31
C PHE A 241 31.80 -0.19 -12.36
N ILE A 242 32.37 0.52 -13.33
CA ILE A 242 32.38 1.99 -13.35
C ILE A 242 31.97 2.50 -14.74
N TYR A 243 30.92 3.32 -14.81
CA TYR A 243 30.42 3.95 -16.04
C TYR A 243 30.20 2.95 -17.17
N ILE A 244 29.38 1.93 -16.87
CA ILE A 244 28.92 0.93 -17.82
C ILE A 244 27.55 1.32 -18.32
N LYS A 245 27.41 1.50 -19.63
CA LYS A 245 26.18 1.96 -20.25
C LYS A 245 25.65 0.94 -21.24
N GLN A 246 24.38 0.61 -21.16
CA GLN A 246 23.64 -0.13 -22.17
C GLN A 246 22.72 0.89 -22.86
N SER A 247 23.02 1.21 -24.12
CA SER A 247 22.42 2.31 -24.88
C SER A 247 21.33 1.88 -25.87
N GLY A 248 21.16 0.57 -26.10
CA GLY A 248 20.13 0.02 -26.97
C GLY A 248 18.90 -0.47 -26.22
N ILE A 249 18.08 -1.33 -26.82
CA ILE A 249 16.89 -1.93 -26.14
C ILE A 249 17.34 -3.13 -25.29
N GLY A 250 17.92 -2.88 -24.12
CA GLY A 250 18.41 -3.94 -23.23
C GLY A 250 18.26 -3.64 -21.76
N ASP A 251 18.54 -4.64 -20.94
CA ASP A 251 18.39 -4.63 -19.49
C ASP A 251 19.74 -4.95 -18.82
N GLY A 252 19.98 -4.44 -17.62
CA GLY A 252 21.17 -4.80 -16.81
C GLY A 252 22.49 -4.49 -17.51
N ALA A 253 23.01 -3.26 -17.42
CA ALA A 253 24.22 -2.89 -18.16
C ALA A 253 25.45 -3.75 -17.78
N VAL A 254 25.53 -4.15 -16.51
CA VAL A 254 26.62 -5.00 -16.03
C VAL A 254 26.24 -6.47 -16.08
N ILE A 255 25.10 -6.84 -15.52
CA ILE A 255 24.67 -8.24 -15.41
C ILE A 255 23.26 -8.38 -15.98
N ASN A 256 23.12 -9.29 -16.94
CA ASN A 256 21.82 -9.80 -17.39
C ASN A 256 21.80 -11.31 -17.14
N ALA A 257 20.88 -11.77 -16.29
CA ALA A 257 20.89 -13.13 -15.78
C ALA A 257 19.53 -13.83 -15.88
N ASP A 258 19.51 -14.97 -16.56
CA ASP A 258 18.45 -15.97 -16.45
C ASP A 258 18.88 -17.02 -15.44
N ILE A 259 18.30 -17.02 -14.24
CA ILE A 259 18.65 -17.96 -13.17
C ILE A 259 17.63 -19.09 -13.10
N LYS A 260 18.00 -20.24 -13.70
CA LYS A 260 17.21 -21.48 -13.70
C LYS A 260 17.92 -22.57 -12.87
N SER A 261 17.14 -23.54 -12.40
CA SER A 261 17.64 -24.74 -11.71
C SER A 261 18.54 -24.37 -10.49
N GLU A 262 19.75 -24.93 -10.42
CA GLU A 262 20.72 -24.68 -9.33
C GLU A 262 21.66 -23.51 -9.60
N SER A 263 21.44 -22.74 -10.67
CA SER A 263 22.33 -21.63 -11.03
C SER A 263 22.32 -20.54 -9.96
N LYS A 264 23.49 -19.97 -9.71
CA LYS A 264 23.69 -19.04 -8.58
C LYS A 264 24.60 -17.89 -8.98
N LEU A 265 24.18 -16.67 -8.67
CA LEU A 265 25.02 -15.47 -8.69
C LEU A 265 25.26 -15.02 -7.24
N THR A 266 26.51 -14.81 -6.89
CA THR A 266 26.91 -14.31 -5.57
C THR A 266 27.82 -13.10 -5.74
N ILE A 267 27.48 -11.99 -5.11
CA ILE A 267 28.26 -10.75 -5.10
C ILE A 267 28.61 -10.44 -3.65
N LYS A 268 29.89 -10.17 -3.37
CA LYS A 268 30.36 -9.98 -2.00
C LYS A 268 31.62 -9.15 -1.87
N ASP A 269 32.10 -9.05 -0.64
CA ASP A 269 33.39 -8.46 -0.25
C ASP A 269 33.55 -7.00 -0.72
N GLY A 270 32.48 -6.20 -0.59
CA GLY A 270 32.51 -4.78 -0.93
C GLY A 270 32.67 -4.48 -2.42
N SER A 271 32.00 -5.23 -3.29
CA SER A 271 31.99 -4.91 -4.73
C SER A 271 31.28 -3.56 -4.97
N SER A 272 31.57 -2.88 -6.08
CA SER A 272 30.98 -1.57 -6.39
C SER A 272 30.43 -1.49 -7.81
N PHE A 273 29.27 -0.85 -7.95
CA PHE A 273 28.60 -0.50 -9.20
C PHE A 273 28.37 1.01 -9.18
N THR A 274 29.05 1.73 -10.07
CA THR A 274 29.05 3.20 -10.06
C THR A 274 28.69 3.74 -11.44
N GLY A 275 27.63 4.53 -11.52
CA GLY A 275 27.23 5.17 -12.78
C GLY A 275 26.81 4.16 -13.86
N CYS A 276 26.28 3.00 -13.47
CA CYS A 276 25.84 1.97 -14.41
C CYS A 276 24.42 2.29 -14.92
N GLN A 277 24.22 2.28 -16.23
CA GLN A 277 23.00 2.79 -16.84
C GLN A 277 22.41 1.83 -17.87
N SER A 278 21.12 1.57 -17.79
CA SER A 278 20.35 0.77 -18.75
C SER A 278 19.17 1.57 -19.32
N VAL A 279 18.84 1.37 -20.60
CA VAL A 279 17.61 1.93 -21.19
C VAL A 279 16.38 1.14 -20.74
N GLY A 280 16.51 -0.16 -20.50
CA GLY A 280 15.42 -1.01 -20.03
C GLY A 280 15.31 -1.04 -18.51
N LEU A 281 15.34 -2.25 -17.97
CA LEU A 281 15.17 -2.61 -16.57
C LEU A 281 16.55 -2.84 -15.93
N GLY A 282 16.69 -2.52 -14.64
CA GLY A 282 17.91 -2.81 -13.90
C GLY A 282 19.11 -2.02 -14.42
N GLY A 283 19.43 -0.86 -13.85
CA GLY A 283 20.54 -0.05 -14.38
C GLY A 283 21.89 -0.78 -14.35
N ALA A 284 22.15 -1.53 -13.29
CA ALA A 284 23.32 -2.39 -13.17
C ALA A 284 22.99 -3.87 -13.40
N ILE A 285 21.95 -4.38 -12.72
CA ILE A 285 21.61 -5.79 -12.69
C ILE A 285 20.16 -5.99 -13.11
N TYR A 286 19.97 -6.84 -14.10
CA TYR A 286 18.68 -7.41 -14.46
C TYR A 286 18.72 -8.92 -14.27
N ALA A 287 17.70 -9.48 -13.62
CA ALA A 287 17.60 -10.92 -13.49
C ALA A 287 16.18 -11.47 -13.48
N ILE A 288 16.02 -12.65 -14.08
CA ILE A 288 14.82 -13.48 -13.98
C ILE A 288 15.15 -14.71 -13.13
N LEU A 289 14.37 -14.92 -12.07
CA LEU A 289 14.51 -16.02 -11.12
C LEU A 289 13.36 -17.01 -11.34
N TYR A 290 13.70 -18.21 -11.81
CA TYR A 290 12.73 -19.28 -12.07
C TYR A 290 12.52 -20.19 -10.85
N ILE A 291 11.35 -20.83 -10.81
CA ILE A 291 11.04 -21.86 -9.81
C ILE A 291 12.04 -23.03 -9.91
N GLY A 292 12.43 -23.63 -8.78
CA GLY A 292 13.38 -24.76 -8.75
C GLY A 292 14.24 -24.82 -7.49
N THR A 293 15.29 -25.64 -7.51
CA THR A 293 16.24 -25.92 -6.41
C THR A 293 17.10 -24.70 -5.98
N ASN A 294 18.03 -24.85 -5.03
CA ASN A 294 18.75 -23.82 -4.24
C ASN A 294 19.55 -22.70 -4.98
N GLY A 295 19.35 -22.50 -6.30
CA GLY A 295 19.88 -21.37 -7.06
C GLY A 295 19.26 -20.02 -6.70
N GLY A 296 19.87 -18.91 -7.12
CA GLY A 296 19.40 -17.56 -6.81
C GLY A 296 20.45 -16.45 -6.96
N ILE A 297 20.11 -15.24 -6.53
CA ILE A 297 20.99 -14.06 -6.51
C ILE A 297 21.22 -13.62 -5.07
N PHE A 298 22.48 -13.62 -4.64
CA PHE A 298 22.84 -13.31 -3.27
C PHE A 298 23.89 -12.21 -3.25
N ILE A 299 23.56 -11.07 -2.65
CA ILE A 299 24.50 -10.02 -2.31
C ILE A 299 24.77 -10.15 -0.82
N GLU A 300 25.93 -10.72 -0.48
CA GLU A 300 26.26 -11.16 0.87
C GLU A 300 27.61 -10.59 1.34
N GLY A 301 27.89 -10.72 2.64
CA GLY A 301 29.18 -10.37 3.24
C GLY A 301 29.08 -9.23 4.25
N THR A 302 30.18 -9.01 4.99
CA THR A 302 30.23 -8.01 6.07
C THR A 302 30.53 -6.60 5.56
N THR A 303 31.09 -6.48 4.36
CA THR A 303 31.32 -5.20 3.68
C THR A 303 30.28 -5.04 2.59
N LEU A 304 29.45 -4.01 2.71
CA LEU A 304 28.34 -3.77 1.80
C LEU A 304 28.82 -3.56 0.36
N THR A 305 28.13 -4.20 -0.58
CA THR A 305 28.26 -3.94 -2.01
C THR A 305 27.48 -2.68 -2.35
N THR A 306 28.12 -1.70 -2.95
CA THR A 306 27.52 -0.38 -3.19
C THR A 306 27.02 -0.23 -4.63
N PHE A 307 25.78 0.21 -4.80
CA PHE A 307 25.22 0.68 -6.05
C PHE A 307 25.03 2.19 -5.93
N SER A 308 25.80 2.94 -6.72
CA SER A 308 25.81 4.39 -6.64
C SER A 308 25.58 5.02 -8.01
N GLN A 309 24.65 5.97 -8.08
CA GLN A 309 24.33 6.70 -9.32
C GLN A 309 23.97 5.76 -10.49
N CYS A 310 23.42 4.58 -10.19
CA CYS A 310 22.93 3.67 -11.20
C CYS A 310 21.56 4.15 -11.68
N SER A 311 21.27 4.01 -12.96
CA SER A 311 19.98 4.45 -13.50
C SER A 311 19.38 3.50 -14.53
N ALA A 312 18.06 3.37 -14.52
CA ALA A 312 17.28 2.67 -15.53
C ALA A 312 16.21 3.63 -16.08
N SER A 313 15.86 3.54 -17.37
CA SER A 313 14.77 4.39 -17.88
C SER A 313 13.38 3.89 -17.50
N GLN A 314 13.26 2.63 -17.08
CA GLN A 314 11.99 2.00 -16.68
C GLN A 314 11.96 1.65 -15.19
N LEU A 315 12.44 0.47 -14.80
CA LEU A 315 12.25 -0.05 -13.44
C LEU A 315 13.58 -0.51 -12.84
N GLY A 316 13.78 -0.26 -11.56
CA GLY A 316 14.95 -0.77 -10.82
C GLY A 316 16.23 -0.06 -11.21
N GLY A 317 16.46 1.16 -10.73
CA GLY A 317 17.60 1.97 -11.17
C GLY A 317 18.96 1.32 -10.91
N ALA A 318 19.09 0.53 -9.84
CA ALA A 318 20.23 -0.36 -9.66
C ALA A 318 19.91 -1.81 -10.06
N ILE A 319 18.87 -2.38 -9.47
CA ILE A 319 18.54 -3.81 -9.58
C ILE A 319 17.08 -3.98 -9.97
N TYR A 320 16.85 -4.82 -10.97
CA TYR A 320 15.53 -5.35 -11.30
C TYR A 320 15.53 -6.88 -11.16
N LEU A 321 14.58 -7.41 -10.38
CA LEU A 321 14.35 -8.84 -10.22
C LEU A 321 12.95 -9.21 -10.68
N LYS A 322 12.84 -10.16 -11.60
CA LYS A 322 11.58 -10.86 -11.89
C LYS A 322 11.58 -12.20 -11.18
N ILE A 323 10.65 -12.41 -10.27
CA ILE A 323 10.65 -13.57 -9.36
C ILE A 323 9.40 -14.41 -9.62
N SER A 324 9.61 -15.67 -9.98
CA SER A 324 8.53 -16.64 -10.16
C SER A 324 7.92 -17.06 -8.81
N ASP A 325 6.76 -17.73 -8.86
CA ASP A 325 6.06 -18.23 -7.67
C ASP A 325 6.95 -19.00 -6.69
N ASN A 326 6.73 -18.78 -5.38
CA ASN A 326 7.53 -19.37 -4.30
C ASN A 326 9.04 -19.04 -4.38
N GLY A 327 9.38 -17.85 -4.89
CA GLY A 327 10.77 -17.40 -5.07
C GLY A 327 11.39 -16.68 -3.87
N GLN A 328 10.80 -16.72 -2.68
CA GLN A 328 11.25 -15.97 -1.49
C GLN A 328 12.64 -16.36 -0.96
N SER A 329 13.17 -17.51 -1.39
CA SER A 329 14.53 -17.99 -1.07
C SER A 329 15.52 -17.78 -2.22
N LYS A 330 15.07 -17.26 -3.37
CA LYS A 330 15.88 -17.08 -4.58
C LYS A 330 16.73 -15.82 -4.55
N TYR A 331 16.53 -14.97 -3.57
CA TYR A 331 17.32 -13.76 -3.44
C TYR A 331 17.61 -13.42 -1.97
N ASP A 332 18.74 -12.76 -1.78
CA ASP A 332 19.08 -12.07 -0.54
C ASP A 332 19.96 -10.87 -0.93
N LEU A 333 19.48 -9.65 -0.69
CA LEU A 333 20.20 -8.42 -1.00
C LEU A 333 20.66 -7.72 0.28
N SER A 334 20.70 -8.41 1.43
CA SER A 334 21.10 -7.82 2.72
C SER A 334 22.51 -7.21 2.71
N GLY A 335 23.40 -7.70 1.86
CA GLY A 335 24.73 -7.12 1.63
C GLY A 335 24.76 -5.95 0.65
N ALA A 336 23.61 -5.47 0.14
CA ALA A 336 23.54 -4.36 -0.82
C ALA A 336 23.29 -3.01 -0.14
N SER A 337 23.85 -1.97 -0.74
CA SER A 337 23.68 -0.57 -0.34
C SER A 337 23.42 0.29 -1.56
N TYR A 338 22.42 1.15 -1.50
CA TYR A 338 22.02 2.04 -2.61
C TYR A 338 22.27 3.50 -2.27
N LEU A 339 22.67 4.29 -3.27
CA LEU A 339 22.92 5.72 -3.13
C LEU A 339 22.68 6.47 -4.45
N GLY A 340 21.67 7.34 -4.48
CA GLY A 340 21.44 8.25 -5.61
C GLY A 340 21.12 7.52 -6.92
N CYS A 341 20.45 6.38 -6.84
CA CYS A 341 19.99 5.64 -8.01
C CYS A 341 18.69 6.25 -8.56
N ASP A 342 18.37 6.00 -9.83
CA ASP A 342 17.19 6.59 -10.47
C ASP A 342 16.46 5.67 -11.46
N ALA A 343 15.13 5.72 -11.46
CA ALA A 343 14.24 5.00 -12.38
C ALA A 343 12.81 5.56 -12.33
N GLN A 344 11.96 5.18 -13.29
CA GLN A 344 10.54 5.56 -13.28
C GLN A 344 9.82 5.01 -12.03
N ASN A 345 10.07 3.74 -11.68
CA ASN A 345 9.62 3.15 -10.42
C ASN A 345 10.72 2.25 -9.84
N GLY A 346 10.85 2.24 -8.51
CA GLY A 346 11.94 1.53 -7.84
C GLY A 346 13.28 2.14 -8.22
N LYS A 347 13.52 3.39 -7.79
CA LYS A 347 14.75 4.13 -8.11
C LYS A 347 16.02 3.34 -7.78
N SER A 348 15.98 2.55 -6.72
CA SER A 348 17.05 1.63 -6.33
C SER A 348 16.75 0.19 -6.75
N LEU A 349 15.65 -0.37 -6.24
CA LEU A 349 15.30 -1.78 -6.41
C LEU A 349 13.87 -1.92 -6.92
N PHE A 350 13.67 -2.81 -7.89
CA PHE A 350 12.34 -3.21 -8.33
C PHE A 350 12.17 -4.74 -8.32
N ILE A 351 11.08 -5.23 -7.72
CA ILE A 351 10.70 -6.65 -7.67
C ILE A 351 9.39 -6.90 -8.42
N ASP A 352 9.46 -7.60 -9.55
CA ASP A 352 8.30 -8.08 -10.32
C ASP A 352 7.97 -9.51 -9.90
N ALA A 353 6.97 -9.67 -9.02
CA ALA A 353 6.60 -10.96 -8.43
C ALA A 353 5.17 -11.36 -8.81
N TYR A 354 4.94 -12.67 -8.96
CA TYR A 354 3.57 -13.19 -9.12
C TYR A 354 2.75 -13.06 -7.84
N ASP A 355 3.37 -13.28 -6.67
CA ASP A 355 2.77 -12.99 -5.37
C ASP A 355 3.80 -12.20 -4.53
N LEU A 356 3.62 -10.88 -4.49
CA LEU A 356 4.57 -9.97 -3.86
C LEU A 356 4.60 -10.14 -2.35
N THR A 357 3.45 -10.46 -1.71
CA THR A 357 3.37 -10.67 -0.25
C THR A 357 4.06 -11.97 0.18
N GLN A 358 4.18 -12.96 -0.70
CA GLN A 358 5.02 -14.14 -0.45
C GLN A 358 6.50 -13.89 -0.66
N VAL A 359 6.86 -13.16 -1.74
CA VAL A 359 8.25 -12.88 -2.10
C VAL A 359 8.90 -11.87 -1.14
N VAL A 360 8.12 -10.93 -0.61
CA VAL A 360 8.53 -9.88 0.32
C VAL A 360 7.63 -9.96 1.58
N PRO A 361 7.79 -10.99 2.42
CA PRO A 361 6.91 -11.19 3.55
C PRO A 361 7.07 -10.10 4.63
N LEU A 362 6.10 -10.01 5.54
CA LEU A 362 6.15 -9.10 6.69
C LEU A 362 7.48 -9.23 7.45
N GLY A 363 8.11 -8.09 7.75
CA GLY A 363 9.39 -8.01 8.47
C GLY A 363 10.63 -8.40 7.64
N SER A 364 10.52 -8.47 6.30
CA SER A 364 11.64 -8.86 5.43
C SER A 364 12.51 -7.71 4.93
N GLN A 365 12.39 -6.50 5.50
CA GLN A 365 13.09 -5.31 5.01
C GLN A 365 14.61 -5.50 4.89
N ASP A 366 15.22 -6.27 5.80
CA ASP A 366 16.67 -6.50 5.83
C ASP A 366 17.17 -7.27 4.59
N LYS A 367 16.29 -8.01 3.90
CA LYS A 367 16.64 -8.75 2.67
C LYS A 367 16.70 -7.87 1.43
N LEU A 368 16.22 -6.63 1.49
CA LEU A 368 16.08 -5.74 0.34
C LEU A 368 17.29 -4.82 0.15
N GLY A 369 18.28 -4.89 1.05
CA GLY A 369 19.42 -3.98 1.10
C GLY A 369 19.11 -2.68 1.83
N THR A 370 20.12 -1.81 1.94
CA THR A 370 20.03 -0.58 2.74
C THR A 370 20.13 0.67 1.87
N LEU A 371 19.27 1.66 2.10
CA LEU A 371 19.41 3.01 1.54
C LEU A 371 20.43 3.78 2.38
N SER A 372 21.46 4.35 1.76
CA SER A 372 22.55 5.02 2.48
C SER A 372 22.27 6.47 2.84
N ASP A 373 21.42 7.13 2.06
CA ASP A 373 21.09 8.54 2.23
C ASP A 373 19.85 8.73 3.10
N SER A 374 19.93 9.61 4.10
CA SER A 374 18.83 9.86 5.04
C SER A 374 17.58 10.44 4.40
N THR A 375 17.70 11.10 3.25
CA THR A 375 16.57 11.65 2.49
C THR A 375 15.92 10.60 1.59
N GLU A 376 16.69 9.64 1.08
CA GLU A 376 16.16 8.51 0.29
C GLU A 376 15.39 7.51 1.16
N ILE A 377 15.77 7.33 2.42
CA ILE A 377 15.05 6.44 3.37
C ILE A 377 13.57 6.82 3.52
N LEU A 378 13.23 8.10 3.33
CA LEU A 378 11.86 8.61 3.45
C LEU A 378 11.06 8.53 2.13
N GLN A 379 11.68 8.05 1.04
CA GLN A 379 11.08 8.02 -0.30
C GLN A 379 10.57 6.61 -0.63
N PRO A 380 9.25 6.35 -0.57
CA PRO A 380 8.67 5.03 -0.85
C PRO A 380 8.95 4.56 -2.29
N GLU A 381 9.21 5.48 -3.23
CA GLU A 381 9.52 5.14 -4.62
C GLU A 381 10.93 4.54 -4.84
N GLN A 382 11.78 4.51 -3.81
CA GLN A 382 13.12 3.92 -3.89
C GLN A 382 13.08 2.41 -4.12
N ILE A 383 12.14 1.73 -3.46
CA ILE A 383 12.02 0.27 -3.49
C ILE A 383 10.55 -0.08 -3.76
N MET A 384 10.28 -0.61 -4.94
CA MET A 384 8.92 -0.89 -5.41
C MET A 384 8.80 -2.28 -6.03
N GLY A 385 7.58 -2.72 -6.30
CA GLY A 385 7.36 -3.97 -7.01
C GLY A 385 5.97 -4.08 -7.65
N TYR A 386 5.79 -5.13 -8.45
CA TYR A 386 4.49 -5.53 -8.96
C TYR A 386 3.97 -6.75 -8.20
N ASP A 387 2.66 -6.76 -7.96
CA ASP A 387 1.94 -7.88 -7.34
C ASP A 387 1.03 -8.56 -8.37
N GLY A 388 1.49 -9.70 -8.90
CA GLY A 388 0.73 -10.50 -9.85
C GLY A 388 0.96 -10.15 -11.32
N ILE A 389 -0.03 -10.51 -12.14
CA ILE A 389 0.06 -10.36 -13.60
C ILE A 389 -0.29 -8.91 -14.02
N ASP A 390 -1.08 -8.21 -13.22
CA ASP A 390 -1.43 -6.82 -13.47
C ASP A 390 -0.26 -5.90 -13.10
N LYS A 391 0.29 -5.22 -14.12
CA LYS A 391 1.44 -4.32 -14.00
C LYS A 391 1.03 -2.85 -14.05
N SER A 392 -0.25 -2.55 -13.85
CA SER A 392 -0.77 -1.18 -13.87
C SER A 392 -0.36 -0.35 -12.67
N LEU A 393 0.01 -0.99 -11.54
CA LEU A 393 0.32 -0.33 -10.28
C LEU A 393 1.64 -0.83 -9.70
N ALA A 394 2.65 0.03 -9.65
CA ALA A 394 3.85 -0.23 -8.87
C ALA A 394 3.59 0.07 -7.40
N ILE A 395 3.90 -0.87 -6.51
CA ILE A 395 3.61 -0.82 -5.09
C ILE A 395 4.91 -0.58 -4.33
N PRO A 396 5.02 0.47 -3.50
CA PRO A 396 6.13 0.62 -2.58
C PRO A 396 6.25 -0.57 -1.64
N LEU A 397 7.42 -1.21 -1.58
CA LEU A 397 7.58 -2.44 -0.81
C LEU A 397 7.44 -2.21 0.70
N ILE A 398 7.59 -0.97 1.17
CA ILE A 398 7.36 -0.59 2.57
C ILE A 398 5.97 -0.99 3.05
N TYR A 399 4.93 -0.88 2.21
CA TYR A 399 3.57 -1.30 2.57
C TYR A 399 3.37 -2.81 2.46
N VAL A 400 4.28 -3.53 1.81
CA VAL A 400 4.20 -5.00 1.71
C VAL A 400 4.80 -5.65 2.96
N TYR A 401 5.95 -5.16 3.44
CA TYR A 401 6.65 -5.76 4.58
C TYR A 401 6.29 -5.16 5.94
N THR A 402 5.49 -4.08 6.00
CA THR A 402 5.01 -3.50 7.27
C THR A 402 3.59 -3.93 7.59
N SER A 403 3.27 -4.05 8.88
CA SER A 403 1.90 -4.31 9.33
C SER A 403 1.05 -3.03 9.30
N ILE A 404 -0.26 -3.19 9.12
CA ILE A 404 -1.23 -2.10 9.24
C ILE A 404 -1.37 -1.70 10.71
N ALA A 405 -1.27 -0.40 10.99
CA ALA A 405 -1.30 0.12 12.36
C ALA A 405 -2.68 -0.05 13.00
N GLN A 406 -2.71 -0.64 14.21
CA GLN A 406 -3.92 -0.92 14.99
C GLN A 406 -5.02 -1.69 14.23
N ASP A 407 -4.66 -2.41 13.16
CA ASP A 407 -5.61 -3.05 12.23
C ASP A 407 -6.66 -2.08 11.65
N VAL A 408 -6.34 -0.79 11.57
CA VAL A 408 -7.21 0.25 10.98
C VAL A 408 -6.88 0.40 9.50
N TYR A 409 -7.78 -0.08 8.64
CA TYR A 409 -7.61 -0.02 7.19
C TYR A 409 -8.11 1.34 6.69
N HIS A 410 -7.19 2.23 6.31
CA HIS A 410 -7.53 3.56 5.83
C HIS A 410 -8.11 3.55 4.43
N ILE A 411 -9.03 4.47 4.17
CA ILE A 411 -9.61 4.72 2.85
C ILE A 411 -9.48 6.18 2.44
N SER A 412 -9.27 6.42 1.14
CA SER A 412 -9.09 7.76 0.55
C SER A 412 -9.66 7.80 -0.86
N ASN A 413 -9.91 9.00 -1.39
CA ASN A 413 -10.36 9.14 -2.77
C ASN A 413 -9.20 8.87 -3.76
N SER A 414 -9.51 8.61 -5.02
CA SER A 414 -8.49 8.44 -6.06
C SER A 414 -7.77 9.74 -6.42
N ASP A 415 -8.37 10.91 -6.10
CA ASP A 415 -7.89 12.26 -6.39
C ASP A 415 -7.26 12.97 -5.17
N SER A 416 -7.13 12.28 -4.03
CA SER A 416 -6.51 12.83 -2.81
C SER A 416 -5.03 12.43 -2.64
N THR A 417 -4.38 13.04 -1.65
CA THR A 417 -3.01 12.72 -1.23
C THR A 417 -3.02 12.38 0.26
N PRO A 418 -2.75 11.12 0.66
CA PRO A 418 -2.46 9.96 -0.20
C PRO A 418 -3.70 9.51 -0.99
N ASN A 419 -3.47 8.94 -2.17
CA ASN A 419 -4.52 8.47 -3.07
C ASN A 419 -4.98 7.07 -2.67
N GLY A 420 -6.29 6.84 -2.70
CA GLY A 420 -6.88 5.52 -2.50
C GLY A 420 -6.65 4.62 -3.71
N ASN A 421 -6.26 3.37 -3.44
CA ASN A 421 -6.12 2.36 -4.48
C ASN A 421 -6.58 0.98 -3.95
N ASP A 422 -7.60 0.39 -4.57
CA ASP A 422 -8.09 -0.95 -4.19
C ASP A 422 -7.14 -2.04 -4.73
N ASN A 423 -6.15 -2.40 -3.93
CA ASN A 423 -5.21 -3.48 -4.19
C ASN A 423 -4.92 -4.29 -2.90
N ARG A 424 -4.38 -5.50 -3.03
CA ARG A 424 -4.18 -6.43 -1.91
C ARG A 424 -3.29 -5.91 -0.78
N ILE A 425 -2.53 -4.84 -1.01
CA ILE A 425 -1.57 -4.25 -0.07
C ILE A 425 -2.09 -2.90 0.48
N CYS A 426 -3.28 -2.45 0.05
CA CYS A 426 -3.87 -1.21 0.57
C CYS A 426 -4.33 -1.32 2.02
N GLY A 427 -4.50 -0.17 2.67
CA GLY A 427 -5.05 -0.04 4.01
C GLY A 427 -4.15 0.71 4.98
N HIS A 428 -2.91 1.01 4.60
CA HIS A 428 -2.04 1.89 5.37
C HIS A 428 -2.52 3.35 5.28
N LEU A 429 -2.19 4.17 6.26
CA LEU A 429 -2.52 5.60 6.24
C LEU A 429 -1.97 6.29 4.98
N ASP A 430 -0.71 6.01 4.62
CA ASP A 430 -0.04 6.55 3.43
C ASP A 430 -0.20 5.69 2.16
N TRP A 431 -0.93 4.56 2.25
CA TRP A 431 -1.32 3.71 1.12
C TRP A 431 -2.75 3.16 1.31
N PRO A 432 -3.75 4.05 1.34
CA PRO A 432 -5.11 3.70 1.70
C PRO A 432 -5.82 2.94 0.58
N CYS A 433 -6.86 2.20 0.93
CA CYS A 433 -7.78 1.62 -0.05
C CYS A 433 -8.65 2.72 -0.70
N LEU A 434 -9.22 2.44 -1.86
CA LEU A 434 -10.08 3.38 -2.58
C LEU A 434 -11.53 3.33 -2.09
N THR A 435 -12.05 2.16 -1.70
CA THR A 435 -13.46 2.02 -1.31
C THR A 435 -13.63 1.41 0.08
N ILE A 436 -14.69 1.83 0.79
CA ILE A 436 -15.08 1.24 2.09
C ILE A 436 -15.28 -0.28 1.94
N GLY A 437 -15.95 -0.74 0.88
CA GLY A 437 -16.23 -2.15 0.67
C GLY A 437 -14.96 -3.00 0.48
N TYR A 438 -13.99 -2.48 -0.26
CA TYR A 438 -12.70 -3.15 -0.41
C TYR A 438 -11.89 -3.11 0.90
N GLY A 439 -11.87 -1.96 1.61
CA GLY A 439 -11.26 -1.86 2.93
C GLY A 439 -11.81 -2.86 3.94
N ILE A 440 -13.13 -3.10 3.94
CA ILE A 440 -13.77 -4.14 4.76
C ILE A 440 -13.30 -5.54 4.33
N THR A 441 -13.15 -5.77 3.03
CA THR A 441 -12.65 -7.06 2.53
C THR A 441 -11.22 -7.32 3.01
N GLN A 442 -10.34 -6.31 2.96
CA GLN A 442 -8.97 -6.41 3.49
C GLN A 442 -8.95 -6.58 5.01
N SER A 443 -9.74 -5.79 5.74
CA SER A 443 -9.86 -5.91 7.20
C SER A 443 -10.45 -7.25 7.65
N SER A 444 -11.27 -7.90 6.82
CA SER A 444 -11.82 -9.22 7.14
C SER A 444 -10.78 -10.36 7.14
N LEU A 445 -9.55 -10.10 6.69
CA LEU A 445 -8.43 -11.02 6.83
C LEU A 445 -7.85 -11.05 8.25
N THR A 446 -8.23 -10.08 9.10
CA THR A 446 -7.90 -10.02 10.53
C THR A 446 -9.09 -10.42 11.40
N SER A 447 -8.95 -10.32 12.73
CA SER A 447 -10.04 -10.61 13.67
C SER A 447 -11.02 -9.44 13.81
N PRO A 448 -12.33 -9.70 13.98
CA PRO A 448 -13.32 -8.64 14.22
C PRO A 448 -13.07 -7.90 15.55
N PRO A 449 -13.44 -6.61 15.67
CA PRO A 449 -14.19 -5.83 14.68
C PRO A 449 -13.34 -5.46 13.45
N TYR A 450 -13.97 -5.39 12.27
CA TYR A 450 -13.31 -4.91 11.05
C TYR A 450 -13.28 -3.39 11.06
N ILE A 451 -12.09 -2.78 11.08
CA ILE A 451 -11.92 -1.35 11.39
C ILE A 451 -11.50 -0.59 10.13
N ILE A 452 -12.29 0.42 9.78
CA ILE A 452 -12.06 1.31 8.65
C ILE A 452 -11.75 2.72 9.16
N GLY A 453 -10.62 3.27 8.71
CA GLY A 453 -10.23 4.65 8.99
C GLY A 453 -10.57 5.57 7.82
N ILE A 454 -11.48 6.52 8.02
CA ILE A 454 -11.80 7.52 6.98
C ILE A 454 -10.68 8.56 6.92
N ILE A 455 -9.96 8.69 5.81
CA ILE A 455 -9.15 9.88 5.57
C ILE A 455 -10.09 11.05 5.30
N SER A 456 -9.91 12.13 6.04
CA SER A 456 -10.87 13.24 6.09
C SER A 456 -11.06 13.85 4.70
N GLY A 457 -12.32 13.99 4.28
CA GLY A 457 -12.71 14.41 2.93
C GLY A 457 -13.02 13.27 1.96
N TYR A 458 -13.07 12.02 2.43
CA TYR A 458 -13.54 10.89 1.63
C TYR A 458 -14.98 11.11 1.13
N LYS A 459 -15.23 10.79 -0.15
CA LYS A 459 -16.53 10.95 -0.82
C LYS A 459 -17.24 9.60 -0.91
N LEU A 460 -18.39 9.50 -0.26
CA LEU A 460 -19.34 8.41 -0.47
C LEU A 460 -20.32 8.83 -1.57
N ILE A 461 -20.14 8.28 -2.76
CA ILE A 461 -20.93 8.64 -3.97
C ILE A 461 -21.89 7.52 -4.43
N SER A 462 -21.79 6.34 -3.80
CA SER A 462 -22.60 5.17 -4.11
C SER A 462 -23.16 4.52 -2.85
N GLN A 463 -24.25 3.77 -3.01
CA GLN A 463 -24.85 3.02 -1.90
C GLN A 463 -23.98 1.81 -1.56
N LEU A 464 -23.59 1.71 -0.29
CA LEU A 464 -22.94 0.55 0.31
C LEU A 464 -23.97 -0.27 1.07
N ILE A 465 -24.12 -1.56 0.71
CA ILE A 465 -25.02 -2.49 1.41
C ILE A 465 -24.18 -3.50 2.18
N LEU A 466 -24.36 -3.57 3.50
CA LEU A 466 -23.65 -4.46 4.42
C LEU A 466 -24.63 -5.49 4.99
N GLY A 467 -24.26 -6.77 5.07
CA GLY A 467 -25.26 -7.80 5.39
C GLY A 467 -24.81 -9.24 5.56
N ILE A 468 -23.97 -9.53 6.56
CA ILE A 468 -23.67 -10.91 6.98
C ILE A 468 -23.86 -11.01 8.50
N SER A 469 -24.62 -12.02 8.95
CA SER A 469 -24.76 -12.30 10.39
C SER A 469 -23.39 -12.45 11.03
N GLU A 470 -23.20 -11.89 12.22
CA GLU A 470 -21.94 -11.92 13.00
C GLU A 470 -20.86 -10.89 12.61
N GLN A 471 -21.02 -10.13 11.52
CA GLN A 471 -20.07 -9.04 11.23
C GLN A 471 -20.22 -7.89 12.23
N THR A 472 -19.07 -7.40 12.73
CA THR A 472 -18.96 -6.18 13.53
C THR A 472 -17.99 -5.24 12.82
N ILE A 473 -18.51 -4.16 12.24
CA ILE A 473 -17.75 -3.18 11.48
C ILE A 473 -17.67 -1.88 12.28
N LYS A 474 -16.47 -1.32 12.40
CA LYS A 474 -16.24 0.00 12.98
C LYS A 474 -15.67 0.93 11.92
N ILE A 475 -16.40 2.01 11.62
CA ILE A 475 -15.92 3.11 10.78
C ILE A 475 -15.54 4.26 11.71
N GLN A 476 -14.27 4.65 11.69
CA GLN A 476 -13.73 5.68 12.57
C GLN A 476 -12.89 6.70 11.82
N ASN A 477 -12.46 7.74 12.51
CA ASN A 477 -11.51 8.72 12.00
C ASN A 477 -10.15 8.09 11.63
N GLN A 478 -9.35 8.83 10.85
CA GLN A 478 -8.00 8.41 10.50
C GLN A 478 -7.08 8.39 11.72
N LEU A 479 -6.01 7.60 11.62
CA LEU A 479 -4.94 7.64 12.61
C LEU A 479 -4.08 8.89 12.37
N SER A 480 -3.36 9.28 13.42
CA SER A 480 -2.24 10.22 13.31
C SER A 480 -1.05 9.57 12.59
N ASN A 481 -0.07 10.37 12.18
CA ASN A 481 1.15 9.89 11.54
C ASN A 481 1.99 8.96 12.44
N ASP A 482 1.81 9.05 13.75
CA ASP A 482 2.44 8.16 14.73
C ASP A 482 1.69 6.82 14.89
N GLY A 483 0.59 6.63 14.15
CA GLY A 483 -0.23 5.43 14.22
C GLY A 483 -1.19 5.41 15.41
N GLU A 484 -1.44 6.55 16.07
CA GLU A 484 -2.34 6.68 17.22
C GLU A 484 -3.74 7.21 16.82
N ILE A 485 -4.77 6.83 17.58
CA ILE A 485 -6.17 7.27 17.33
C ILE A 485 -6.27 8.78 17.52
N SER A 486 -6.71 9.50 16.49
CA SER A 486 -6.88 10.96 16.56
C SER A 486 -8.06 11.37 17.45
N SER A 487 -7.98 12.57 18.05
CA SER A 487 -9.11 13.22 18.70
C SER A 487 -10.09 13.85 17.72
N ASP A 488 -9.64 14.14 16.51
CA ASP A 488 -10.37 14.96 15.56
C ASP A 488 -11.26 14.11 14.66
N ASN A 489 -12.45 14.63 14.34
CA ASN A 489 -13.37 13.94 13.46
C ASN A 489 -12.85 13.89 12.02
N SER A 490 -13.04 12.75 11.35
CA SER A 490 -12.88 12.68 9.90
C SER A 490 -14.17 13.10 9.21
N ILE A 491 -14.03 13.88 8.14
CA ILE A 491 -15.17 14.30 7.32
C ILE A 491 -15.49 13.20 6.30
N LEU A 492 -16.72 12.70 6.35
CA LEU A 492 -17.32 11.83 5.33
C LEU A 492 -18.29 12.67 4.48
N LEU A 493 -17.92 12.92 3.22
CA LEU A 493 -18.75 13.68 2.28
C LEU A 493 -19.80 12.75 1.66
N ILE A 494 -21.08 13.11 1.79
CA ILE A 494 -22.19 12.37 1.19
C ILE A 494 -22.64 13.10 -0.07
N GLU A 495 -22.46 12.48 -1.22
CA GLU A 495 -22.79 13.03 -2.54
C GLU A 495 -23.48 11.96 -3.41
N ASP A 496 -24.09 12.36 -4.52
CA ASP A 496 -24.72 11.45 -5.48
C ASP A 496 -25.57 10.36 -4.80
N GLN A 497 -25.30 9.07 -5.02
CA GLN A 497 -26.09 7.97 -4.42
C GLN A 497 -25.54 7.50 -3.07
N GLY A 498 -24.70 8.31 -2.41
CA GLY A 498 -23.98 7.94 -1.20
C GLY A 498 -24.88 7.60 -0.01
N LYS A 499 -24.90 6.32 0.37
CA LYS A 499 -25.70 5.80 1.50
C LYS A 499 -25.02 4.56 2.09
N VAL A 500 -25.26 4.26 3.36
CA VAL A 500 -24.85 3.02 4.01
C VAL A 500 -26.08 2.30 4.54
N SER A 501 -26.41 1.15 3.94
CA SER A 501 -27.53 0.32 4.35
C SER A 501 -27.03 -0.96 5.01
N ILE A 502 -27.57 -1.31 6.17
CA ILE A 502 -27.25 -2.54 6.90
C ILE A 502 -28.47 -3.48 6.97
N THR A 503 -28.26 -4.74 6.60
CA THR A 503 -29.31 -5.78 6.62
C THR A 503 -29.07 -6.84 7.70
N ALA A 504 -27.88 -6.94 8.29
CA ALA A 504 -27.56 -7.78 9.45
C ALA A 504 -26.18 -7.39 10.03
N GLY A 505 -25.96 -7.68 11.31
CA GLY A 505 -24.68 -7.42 12.00
C GLY A 505 -24.67 -6.08 12.74
N SER A 506 -23.49 -5.65 13.17
CA SER A 506 -23.27 -4.39 13.89
C SER A 506 -22.39 -3.44 13.09
N LEU A 507 -22.83 -2.19 12.95
CA LEU A 507 -22.07 -1.10 12.35
C LEU A 507 -21.93 0.05 13.35
N SER A 508 -20.71 0.45 13.66
CA SER A 508 -20.44 1.64 14.46
C SER A 508 -19.76 2.74 13.64
N PHE A 509 -20.19 3.98 13.86
CA PHE A 509 -19.47 5.17 13.44
C PHE A 509 -18.92 5.88 14.68
N ASP A 510 -17.63 6.21 14.67
CA ASP A 510 -16.93 6.82 15.79
C ASP A 510 -16.12 8.04 15.29
N LYS A 511 -16.39 9.23 15.83
CA LYS A 511 -15.72 10.49 15.42
C LYS A 511 -15.82 10.80 13.93
N ILE A 512 -17.02 10.68 13.37
CA ILE A 512 -17.28 10.99 11.96
C ILE A 512 -18.15 12.26 11.85
N THR A 513 -17.74 13.17 10.98
CA THR A 513 -18.54 14.31 10.56
C THR A 513 -19.20 13.99 9.22
N PHE A 514 -20.49 13.68 9.24
CA PHE A 514 -21.33 13.48 8.06
C PHE A 514 -21.62 14.84 7.41
N SER A 515 -20.99 15.10 6.27
CA SER A 515 -21.08 16.36 5.55
C SER A 515 -21.86 16.15 4.25
N ILE A 516 -23.14 16.56 4.25
CA ILE A 516 -24.10 16.15 3.23
C ILE A 516 -24.24 17.23 2.15
N ASN A 517 -24.07 16.84 0.90
CA ASN A 517 -24.25 17.70 -0.26
C ASN A 517 -25.74 17.78 -0.66
N GLN A 518 -26.23 18.96 -1.08
CA GLN A 518 -27.59 19.16 -1.59
C GLN A 518 -27.92 18.27 -2.81
N ASN A 519 -26.91 17.85 -3.55
CA ASN A 519 -27.06 16.98 -4.72
C ASN A 519 -27.13 15.49 -4.35
N ALA A 520 -26.91 15.13 -3.08
CA ALA A 520 -27.08 13.76 -2.64
C ALA A 520 -28.53 13.29 -2.88
N GLU A 521 -28.65 12.03 -3.29
CA GLU A 521 -29.92 11.38 -3.56
C GLU A 521 -30.76 11.41 -2.30
N SER A 522 -32.00 11.88 -2.42
CA SER A 522 -32.91 11.94 -1.28
C SER A 522 -32.94 10.59 -0.56
N GLY A 523 -32.73 10.61 0.75
CA GLY A 523 -32.50 9.36 1.47
C GLY A 523 -32.25 9.56 2.95
N TYR A 524 -31.98 8.47 3.63
CA TYR A 524 -31.23 8.53 4.87
C TYR A 524 -29.79 8.13 4.56
N VAL A 525 -28.83 8.80 5.18
CA VAL A 525 -27.40 8.48 5.01
C VAL A 525 -27.12 7.07 5.51
N ILE A 526 -27.77 6.69 6.61
CA ILE A 526 -27.63 5.38 7.25
C ILE A 526 -29.02 4.73 7.33
N GLU A 527 -29.13 3.49 6.85
CA GLU A 527 -30.40 2.74 6.85
C GLU A 527 -30.23 1.37 7.50
N GLY A 528 -30.99 1.09 8.57
CA GLY A 528 -31.10 -0.26 9.13
C GLY A 528 -32.38 -0.94 8.68
N ILE A 529 -32.25 -2.05 7.95
CA ILE A 529 -33.36 -2.62 7.17
C ILE A 529 -34.09 -3.76 7.90
N THR A 530 -33.37 -4.61 8.64
CA THR A 530 -33.92 -5.82 9.28
C THR A 530 -33.74 -5.80 10.80
N GLU A 531 -34.42 -6.72 11.50
CA GLU A 531 -34.32 -6.89 12.96
C GLU A 531 -32.91 -7.24 13.46
N SER A 532 -32.05 -7.78 12.59
CA SER A 532 -30.68 -8.17 12.94
C SER A 532 -29.67 -7.02 12.77
N ALA A 533 -30.12 -5.84 12.35
CA ALA A 533 -29.28 -4.66 12.22
C ALA A 533 -29.06 -3.97 13.56
N ILE A 534 -27.79 -3.68 13.89
CA ILE A 534 -27.39 -2.88 15.04
C ILE A 534 -26.56 -1.71 14.53
N ILE A 535 -27.00 -0.48 14.83
CA ILE A 535 -26.30 0.75 14.44
C ILE A 535 -25.85 1.48 15.71
N ASN A 536 -24.58 1.86 15.78
CA ASN A 536 -24.02 2.65 16.86
C ASN A 536 -23.39 3.94 16.30
N ILE A 537 -23.67 5.09 16.91
CA ILE A 537 -23.13 6.39 16.52
C ILE A 537 -22.50 7.01 17.76
N ASN A 538 -21.20 7.28 17.74
CA ASN A 538 -20.47 7.81 18.90
C ASN A 538 -19.63 9.02 18.48
N ASP A 539 -19.75 10.12 19.22
CA ASP A 539 -18.94 11.34 19.02
C ASP A 539 -18.98 11.89 17.58
N CYS A 540 -20.12 11.72 16.91
CA CYS A 540 -20.32 12.11 15.50
C CYS A 540 -20.96 13.49 15.36
N GLN A 541 -20.83 14.06 14.16
CA GLN A 541 -21.47 15.32 13.79
C GLN A 541 -22.23 15.19 12.47
N MET A 542 -23.32 15.94 12.31
CA MET A 542 -24.02 16.10 11.03
C MET A 542 -24.00 17.58 10.62
N LYS A 543 -23.60 17.85 9.37
CA LYS A 543 -23.60 19.19 8.78
C LYS A 543 -23.98 19.17 7.30
N MET A 544 -24.38 20.33 6.78
CA MET A 544 -24.44 20.57 5.33
C MET A 544 -23.03 20.77 4.77
N ALA A 545 -22.79 20.34 3.53
CA ALA A 545 -21.48 20.50 2.88
C ALA A 545 -21.15 21.97 2.59
N VAL A 546 -22.17 22.82 2.43
CA VAL A 546 -22.03 24.26 2.21
C VAL A 546 -23.00 24.99 3.14
N ASP A 547 -22.51 26.04 3.79
CA ASP A 547 -23.31 26.97 4.58
C ASP A 547 -23.50 28.26 3.78
N SER A 548 -24.50 28.26 2.89
CA SER A 548 -24.84 29.41 2.04
C SER A 548 -26.34 29.58 1.93
N GLU A 549 -26.79 30.82 1.74
CA GLU A 549 -28.21 31.13 1.57
C GLU A 549 -28.86 30.29 0.46
N GLY A 550 -30.01 29.68 0.76
CA GLY A 550 -30.74 28.80 -0.16
C GLY A 550 -30.25 27.35 -0.22
N TYR A 551 -29.14 27.01 0.45
CA TYR A 551 -28.67 25.63 0.54
C TYR A 551 -29.55 24.81 1.49
N SER A 552 -30.01 23.65 1.03
CA SER A 552 -30.76 22.70 1.86
C SER A 552 -30.49 21.27 1.40
N ILE A 553 -30.60 20.33 2.33
CA ILE A 553 -30.41 18.91 2.05
C ILE A 553 -31.75 18.18 2.05
N SER A 554 -31.87 17.11 1.26
CA SER A 554 -33.07 16.26 1.22
C SER A 554 -32.88 14.94 1.97
N ASN A 555 -31.87 14.90 2.86
CA ASN A 555 -31.37 13.70 3.50
C ASN A 555 -31.52 13.79 5.02
N GLY A 556 -32.12 12.76 5.62
CA GLY A 556 -32.00 12.51 7.05
C GLY A 556 -30.69 11.78 7.35
N LEU A 557 -30.29 11.72 8.62
CA LEU A 557 -29.10 10.98 9.01
C LEU A 557 -29.39 9.48 9.08
N ILE A 558 -30.41 9.07 9.83
CA ILE A 558 -30.68 7.66 10.14
C ILE A 558 -32.15 7.31 9.93
N GLU A 559 -32.42 6.25 9.17
CA GLU A 559 -33.69 5.52 9.21
C GLU A 559 -33.47 4.10 9.73
N LEU A 560 -34.05 3.78 10.87
CA LEU A 560 -34.10 2.41 11.39
C LEU A 560 -35.49 1.83 11.16
N ARG A 561 -35.60 0.92 10.18
CA ARG A 561 -36.86 0.23 9.88
C ARG A 561 -37.15 -0.89 10.89
N SER A 562 -36.10 -1.58 11.30
CA SER A 562 -36.11 -2.63 12.31
C SER A 562 -34.69 -2.78 12.91
N GLY A 563 -34.57 -3.42 14.07
CA GLY A 563 -33.28 -3.63 14.76
C GLY A 563 -33.07 -2.73 15.98
N ASN A 564 -31.81 -2.41 16.27
CA ASN A 564 -31.38 -1.60 17.43
C ASN A 564 -30.53 -0.40 17.01
N LEU A 565 -30.68 0.72 17.71
CA LEU A 565 -29.91 1.94 17.48
C LEU A 565 -29.43 2.53 18.79
N ILE A 566 -28.13 2.84 18.86
CA ILE A 566 -27.51 3.57 19.96
C ILE A 566 -26.84 4.81 19.37
N ILE A 567 -27.17 5.98 19.90
CA ILE A 567 -26.56 7.25 19.54
C ILE A 567 -26.05 7.90 20.81
N GLU A 568 -24.75 8.16 20.88
CA GLU A 568 -24.09 8.83 21.99
C GLU A 568 -23.31 10.04 21.45
N ASN A 569 -23.49 11.20 22.07
CA ASN A 569 -22.74 12.43 21.76
C ASN A 569 -22.84 12.88 20.29
N LEU A 570 -24.01 12.74 19.66
CA LEU A 570 -24.25 13.27 18.31
C LEU A 570 -24.53 14.77 18.36
N GLU A 571 -23.80 15.55 17.57
CA GLU A 571 -24.07 16.98 17.33
C GLU A 571 -24.71 17.19 15.95
N VAL A 572 -25.85 17.87 15.92
CA VAL A 572 -26.53 18.31 14.71
C VAL A 572 -26.80 19.79 14.84
N LYS A 573 -26.15 20.61 14.00
CA LYS A 573 -26.16 22.05 14.16
C LYS A 573 -26.25 22.78 12.82
N ASP A 574 -27.08 23.83 12.76
CA ASP A 574 -27.16 24.77 11.64
C ASP A 574 -27.44 24.06 10.31
N ILE A 575 -28.53 23.28 10.25
CA ILE A 575 -28.92 22.52 9.04
C ILE A 575 -30.32 22.92 8.54
N ILE A 576 -30.51 22.85 7.23
CA ILE A 576 -31.81 23.03 6.57
C ILE A 576 -32.16 21.72 5.85
N ILE A 577 -33.20 21.02 6.31
CA ILE A 577 -33.60 19.70 5.82
C ILE A 577 -35.00 19.69 5.20
N SER A 578 -35.12 19.13 4.00
CA SER A 578 -36.38 19.06 3.25
C SER A 578 -37.09 17.72 3.43
N ASN A 579 -38.36 17.76 3.84
CA ASN A 579 -39.31 16.63 3.90
C ASN A 579 -38.83 15.38 4.70
N ARG A 580 -37.83 15.53 5.57
CA ARG A 580 -37.25 14.41 6.33
C ARG A 580 -36.94 14.77 7.77
N SER A 581 -36.92 13.75 8.60
CA SER A 581 -36.48 13.79 9.99
C SER A 581 -34.98 13.50 10.03
N VAL A 582 -34.27 14.00 11.04
CA VAL A 582 -32.84 13.70 11.20
C VAL A 582 -32.68 12.24 11.60
N ILE A 583 -33.51 11.79 12.55
CA ILE A 583 -33.61 10.40 12.98
C ILE A 583 -35.05 9.96 12.80
N LYS A 584 -35.25 8.87 12.06
CA LYS A 584 -36.54 8.22 11.90
C LYS A 584 -36.46 6.76 12.34
N VAL A 585 -37.38 6.34 13.19
CA VAL A 585 -37.49 4.96 13.66
C VAL A 585 -38.89 4.44 13.37
N ASN A 586 -38.98 3.23 12.80
CA ASN A 586 -40.26 2.64 12.39
C ASN A 586 -40.66 1.49 13.33
N GLU A 587 -41.93 1.09 13.25
CA GLU A 587 -42.55 0.09 14.14
C GLU A 587 -41.80 -1.25 14.34
N GLY A 588 -40.91 -1.65 13.43
CA GLY A 588 -40.12 -2.88 13.52
C GLY A 588 -38.93 -2.81 14.48
N VAL A 589 -38.71 -1.67 15.11
CA VAL A 589 -37.57 -1.41 16.00
C VAL A 589 -37.81 -2.00 17.40
N THR A 590 -36.77 -2.57 18.00
CA THR A 590 -36.86 -3.16 19.35
C THR A 590 -36.42 -2.16 20.43
N GLN A 591 -35.21 -1.60 20.28
CA GLN A 591 -34.63 -0.68 21.25
C GLN A 591 -33.85 0.44 20.58
N VAL A 592 -34.08 1.67 21.04
CA VAL A 592 -33.36 2.88 20.62
C VAL A 592 -32.91 3.64 21.85
N SER A 593 -31.63 4.04 21.88
CA SER A 593 -31.08 4.94 22.90
C SER A 593 -30.45 6.16 22.22
N VAL A 594 -30.87 7.36 22.60
CA VAL A 594 -30.30 8.64 22.16
C VAL A 594 -29.81 9.38 23.40
N LEU A 595 -28.50 9.45 23.57
CA LEU A 595 -27.84 9.86 24.81
C LEU A 595 -26.91 11.05 24.54
N ASN A 596 -26.95 12.05 25.41
CA ASN A 596 -26.03 13.19 25.37
C ASN A 596 -25.95 13.92 24.01
N CYS A 597 -27.04 13.96 23.25
CA CYS A 597 -27.04 14.57 21.92
C CYS A 597 -27.36 16.07 21.97
N SER A 598 -26.88 16.83 20.98
CA SER A 598 -27.14 18.26 20.82
C SER A 598 -27.75 18.53 19.44
N LEU A 599 -29.03 18.90 19.40
CA LEU A 599 -29.77 19.19 18.18
C LEU A 599 -30.17 20.68 18.18
N LYS A 600 -29.42 21.49 17.42
CA LYS A 600 -29.54 22.96 17.46
C LYS A 600 -29.75 23.56 16.07
N ASN A 601 -30.69 24.50 15.95
CA ASN A 601 -30.92 25.30 14.74
C ASN A 601 -31.13 24.43 13.48
N ILE A 602 -32.13 23.55 13.53
CA ILE A 602 -32.51 22.62 12.47
C ILE A 602 -33.80 23.14 11.83
N SER A 603 -33.67 23.73 10.65
CA SER A 603 -34.82 24.24 9.89
C SER A 603 -35.39 23.14 8.99
N LYS A 604 -36.67 22.82 9.16
CA LYS A 604 -37.38 21.86 8.28
C LYS A 604 -38.16 22.61 7.19
N ILE A 605 -38.13 22.08 5.98
CA ILE A 605 -38.79 22.69 4.81
C ILE A 605 -39.61 21.62 4.05
N GLY A 606 -40.71 22.02 3.40
CA GLY A 606 -41.56 21.11 2.62
C GLY A 606 -42.89 20.72 3.28
N GLU A 607 -43.59 19.74 2.73
CA GLU A 607 -44.96 19.37 3.15
C GLU A 607 -44.98 18.33 4.28
N ASN A 608 -43.95 17.48 4.39
CA ASN A 608 -43.91 16.41 5.38
C ASN A 608 -43.01 16.77 6.58
N ASN A 609 -43.64 17.36 7.61
CA ASN A 609 -42.93 17.92 8.76
C ASN A 609 -43.18 17.12 10.06
N GLY A 610 -42.94 15.80 10.01
CA GLY A 610 -42.76 14.99 11.24
C GLY A 610 -41.66 15.56 12.14
N GLY A 611 -41.31 14.93 13.26
CA GLY A 611 -40.33 15.50 14.21
C GLY A 611 -38.89 15.63 13.67
N ILE A 612 -38.00 16.30 14.41
CA ILE A 612 -36.55 16.14 14.16
C ILE A 612 -36.14 14.69 14.47
N ILE A 613 -36.66 14.16 15.58
CA ILE A 613 -36.73 12.73 15.88
C ILE A 613 -38.16 12.26 15.68
N GLU A 614 -38.35 11.24 14.84
CA GLU A 614 -39.68 10.74 14.46
C GLU A 614 -39.82 9.24 14.76
N LEU A 615 -40.83 8.89 15.55
CA LEU A 615 -41.28 7.51 15.75
C LEU A 615 -42.53 7.29 14.89
N SER A 616 -42.36 6.59 13.78
CA SER A 616 -43.38 6.49 12.73
C SER A 616 -44.02 5.10 12.65
N LYS A 617 -45.34 5.08 12.45
CA LYS A 617 -46.12 3.88 12.15
C LYS A 617 -46.15 3.64 10.64
N ASN A 618 -45.91 2.40 10.18
CA ASN A 618 -46.11 2.10 8.76
C ASN A 618 -47.60 1.82 8.50
N ILE A 619 -48.15 2.42 7.45
CA ILE A 619 -49.53 2.16 7.03
C ILE A 619 -49.56 0.79 6.35
N GLY A 620 -49.83 -0.29 7.10
CA GLY A 620 -50.03 -1.62 6.50
C GLY A 620 -49.89 -2.85 7.41
N THR A 621 -49.40 -2.73 8.64
CA THR A 621 -49.19 -3.89 9.53
C THR A 621 -50.25 -3.95 10.65
N SER A 622 -50.70 -5.16 10.95
CA SER A 622 -51.77 -5.43 11.92
C SER A 622 -51.24 -5.45 13.35
N ASN A 623 -52.00 -4.81 14.25
CA ASN A 623 -52.15 -4.93 15.72
C ASN A 623 -51.39 -6.03 16.52
N GLU A 624 -50.10 -6.27 16.30
CA GLU A 624 -49.28 -7.03 17.25
C GLU A 624 -48.78 -6.14 18.39
N GLU A 625 -48.49 -6.79 19.53
CA GLU A 625 -48.03 -6.17 20.77
C GLU A 625 -46.81 -5.26 20.53
N GLN A 626 -46.94 -3.96 20.81
CA GLN A 626 -45.95 -2.94 20.46
C GLN A 626 -44.61 -3.17 21.18
N LYS A 627 -43.55 -3.48 20.41
CA LYS A 627 -42.18 -3.74 20.92
C LYS A 627 -41.22 -2.55 20.85
N MET A 628 -41.58 -1.45 20.18
CA MET A 628 -40.71 -0.27 20.05
C MET A 628 -40.53 0.43 21.40
N ASN A 629 -39.29 0.43 21.91
CA ASN A 629 -38.89 1.18 23.09
C ASN A 629 -37.80 2.19 22.70
N VAL A 630 -38.11 3.49 22.86
CA VAL A 630 -37.18 4.58 22.59
C VAL A 630 -36.90 5.32 23.90
N ARG A 631 -35.62 5.47 24.21
CA ARG A 631 -35.13 6.24 25.34
C ARG A 631 -34.27 7.40 24.84
N ILE A 632 -34.62 8.60 25.22
CA ILE A 632 -33.87 9.83 24.95
C ILE A 632 -33.45 10.39 26.30
N GLU A 633 -32.16 10.53 26.52
CA GLU A 633 -31.62 10.91 27.82
C GLU A 633 -30.55 11.99 27.65
N THR A 634 -30.50 12.93 28.60
CA THR A 634 -29.45 13.96 28.73
C THR A 634 -29.18 14.77 27.46
N SER A 635 -30.17 14.88 26.58
CA SER A 635 -30.06 15.50 25.26
C SER A 635 -30.67 16.90 25.24
N SER A 636 -30.13 17.76 24.36
CA SER A 636 -30.54 19.16 24.23
C SER A 636 -31.11 19.47 22.84
N PHE A 637 -32.19 20.26 22.83
CA PHE A 637 -32.93 20.64 21.63
C PHE A 637 -33.17 22.14 21.63
N VAL A 638 -32.63 22.88 20.66
CA VAL A 638 -32.73 24.36 20.64
C VAL A 638 -33.00 24.84 19.21
N GLN A 639 -34.02 25.68 19.02
CA GLN A 639 -34.30 26.29 17.71
C GLN A 639 -34.41 27.81 17.88
N PRO A 640 -33.32 28.57 17.69
CA PRO A 640 -33.35 30.03 17.84
C PRO A 640 -34.37 30.68 16.91
N ILE A 641 -34.96 31.81 17.34
CA ILE A 641 -35.77 32.65 16.46
C ILE A 641 -34.88 33.24 15.37
N SER A 642 -35.13 32.88 14.11
CA SER A 642 -34.39 33.42 12.99
C SER A 642 -34.63 34.93 12.84
N THR A 643 -33.55 35.70 12.65
CA THR A 643 -33.61 37.13 12.32
C THR A 643 -33.83 37.40 10.83
N SER A 644 -33.77 36.38 9.96
CA SER A 644 -33.94 36.53 8.51
C SER A 644 -35.39 36.32 8.07
N SER A 645 -35.95 37.33 7.42
CA SER A 645 -37.36 37.41 6.99
C SER A 645 -37.71 36.61 5.73
N SER A 646 -36.87 35.66 5.31
CA SER A 646 -37.12 34.81 4.15
C SER A 646 -37.77 33.49 4.59
N ASN A 647 -39.10 33.53 4.68
CA ASN A 647 -40.06 32.42 4.73
C ASN A 647 -39.45 31.01 4.55
N ILE A 648 -39.30 30.22 5.62
CA ILE A 648 -39.83 28.85 5.73
C ILE A 648 -40.03 28.53 7.22
N VAL A 649 -41.25 28.65 7.75
CA VAL A 649 -41.60 28.10 9.07
C VAL A 649 -42.72 27.10 8.85
N THR A 650 -42.35 25.84 8.66
CA THR A 650 -43.30 24.76 8.86
C THR A 650 -43.24 24.34 10.33
N SER A 651 -44.41 24.23 10.94
CA SER A 651 -44.57 23.85 12.34
C SER A 651 -44.12 22.41 12.55
N SER A 652 -42.96 22.19 13.17
CA SER A 652 -42.45 20.83 13.39
C SER A 652 -41.95 20.66 14.83
N PRO A 653 -42.40 19.63 15.56
CA PRO A 653 -41.92 19.37 16.90
C PRO A 653 -40.46 18.89 16.87
N PHE A 654 -39.73 19.05 17.97
CA PHE A 654 -38.43 18.38 18.12
C PHE A 654 -38.61 16.87 18.10
N ILE A 655 -39.64 16.36 18.77
CA ILE A 655 -39.96 14.94 18.83
C ILE A 655 -41.42 14.73 18.43
N HIS A 656 -41.64 13.85 17.46
CA HIS A 656 -42.96 13.38 17.07
C HIS A 656 -43.04 11.87 17.27
N ALA A 657 -43.99 11.41 18.08
CA ALA A 657 -44.23 9.99 18.26
C ALA A 657 -45.67 9.60 17.91
N SER A 658 -45.80 8.79 16.85
CA SER A 658 -47.07 8.21 16.44
C SER A 658 -47.30 6.79 16.98
N ILE A 659 -46.25 6.16 17.53
CA ILE A 659 -46.27 4.76 17.99
C ILE A 659 -45.21 4.50 19.07
N GLY A 660 -45.38 3.39 19.80
CA GLY A 660 -44.34 2.80 20.65
C GLY A 660 -44.36 3.31 22.09
N LYS A 661 -43.26 3.04 22.81
CA LYS A 661 -43.00 3.53 24.16
C LYS A 661 -41.84 4.52 24.11
N LEU A 662 -42.06 5.72 24.63
CA LEU A 662 -41.08 6.81 24.62
C LEU A 662 -40.75 7.24 26.05
N GLU A 663 -39.46 7.21 26.38
CA GLU A 663 -38.90 7.73 27.63
C GLU A 663 -38.00 8.93 27.30
N ILE A 664 -38.27 10.08 27.93
CA ILE A 664 -37.47 11.31 27.84
C ILE A 664 -37.01 11.66 29.25
N ILE A 665 -35.71 11.63 29.50
CA ILE A 665 -35.15 11.72 30.86
C ILE A 665 -34.03 12.74 30.89
N SER A 666 -34.10 13.71 31.81
CA SER A 666 -33.02 14.68 32.03
C SER A 666 -32.65 15.50 30.77
N CYS A 667 -33.60 15.72 29.87
CA CYS A 667 -33.38 16.47 28.63
C CYS A 667 -33.67 17.97 28.82
N SER A 668 -33.26 18.78 27.83
CA SER A 668 -33.60 20.20 27.76
C SER A 668 -34.16 20.59 26.40
N PHE A 669 -35.34 21.22 26.39
CA PHE A 669 -35.97 21.80 25.21
C PHE A 669 -36.00 23.33 25.35
N GLY A 670 -35.36 24.03 24.42
CA GLY A 670 -35.09 25.46 24.48
C GLY A 670 -33.90 25.82 25.37
N SER A 671 -33.70 27.12 25.59
CA SER A 671 -32.53 27.67 26.30
C SER A 671 -32.90 28.89 27.15
N GLU A 672 -32.15 29.14 28.21
CA GLU A 672 -32.26 30.38 29.00
C GLU A 672 -31.71 31.60 28.24
N ASP A 673 -30.84 31.41 27.26
CA ASP A 673 -30.19 32.52 26.55
C ASP A 673 -31.05 33.07 25.41
N GLU A 674 -31.82 32.21 24.75
CA GLU A 674 -32.59 32.55 23.54
C GLU A 674 -33.94 31.85 23.52
N SER A 675 -34.98 32.55 23.04
CA SER A 675 -36.29 31.94 22.82
C SER A 675 -36.25 31.00 21.63
N SER A 676 -37.03 29.92 21.70
CA SER A 676 -37.22 28.99 20.60
C SER A 676 -38.62 29.05 20.03
N ASP A 677 -38.72 29.15 18.71
CA ASP A 677 -39.99 29.13 17.96
C ASP A 677 -39.88 28.08 16.85
N ILE A 678 -40.72 27.06 16.95
CA ILE A 678 -40.75 25.92 16.02
C ILE A 678 -42.11 25.79 15.32
N GLY A 679 -43.03 26.73 15.57
CA GLY A 679 -44.41 26.72 15.07
C GLY A 679 -45.31 25.60 15.59
N ALA A 680 -44.81 24.66 16.40
CA ALA A 680 -45.51 23.52 16.98
C ALA A 680 -45.09 23.30 18.45
N HIS A 681 -45.84 22.50 19.21
CA HIS A 681 -45.38 22.08 20.54
C HIS A 681 -44.02 21.35 20.42
N ALA A 682 -43.11 21.55 21.38
CA ALA A 682 -41.78 20.90 21.38
C ALA A 682 -41.86 19.37 21.24
N ILE A 683 -42.86 18.76 21.86
CA ILE A 683 -43.14 17.33 21.76
C ILE A 683 -44.58 17.14 21.29
N SER A 684 -44.77 16.32 20.25
CA SER A 684 -46.09 15.92 19.75
C SER A 684 -46.25 14.41 19.83
N ILE A 685 -47.29 13.96 20.52
CA ILE A 685 -47.60 12.55 20.75
C ILE A 685 -48.99 12.26 20.19
N GLU A 686 -49.10 11.22 19.36
CA GLU A 686 -50.38 10.72 18.84
C GLU A 686 -50.84 9.47 19.59
N ALA A 687 -52.11 9.13 19.42
CA ALA A 687 -52.78 8.05 20.13
C ALA A 687 -52.16 6.65 19.96
N GLY A 688 -51.32 6.43 18.94
CA GLY A 688 -50.63 5.14 18.78
C GLY A 688 -49.48 4.93 19.78
N CYS A 689 -49.02 5.97 20.48
CA CYS A 689 -48.02 5.84 21.54
C CYS A 689 -48.67 5.23 22.80
N SER A 690 -48.26 4.01 23.16
CA SER A 690 -48.85 3.29 24.29
C SER A 690 -48.32 3.75 25.65
N LYS A 691 -47.10 4.29 25.69
CA LYS A 691 -46.48 4.77 26.93
C LYS A 691 -45.57 5.97 26.68
N LEU A 692 -45.78 7.02 27.44
CA LEU A 692 -44.91 8.20 27.50
C LEU A 692 -44.41 8.39 28.94
N ILE A 693 -43.10 8.48 29.12
CA ILE A 693 -42.48 8.94 30.36
C ILE A 693 -41.64 10.16 30.03
N ILE A 694 -41.87 11.26 30.73
CA ILE A 694 -41.01 12.44 30.71
C ILE A 694 -40.62 12.73 32.15
N SER A 695 -39.34 12.70 32.47
CA SER A 695 -38.86 12.97 33.82
C SER A 695 -37.64 13.87 33.86
N ASN A 696 -37.53 14.68 34.93
CA ASN A 696 -36.39 15.57 35.17
C ASN A 696 -36.02 16.48 33.98
N THR A 697 -37.00 16.84 33.16
CA THR A 697 -36.78 17.52 31.87
C THR A 697 -37.18 18.99 31.96
N ASN A 698 -36.36 19.84 31.34
CA ASN A 698 -36.57 21.29 31.29
C ASN A 698 -37.14 21.73 29.93
N PHE A 699 -38.15 22.58 29.98
CA PHE A 699 -38.79 23.23 28.85
C PHE A 699 -38.70 24.74 29.08
N THR A 700 -37.88 25.44 28.30
CA THR A 700 -37.53 26.84 28.55
C THR A 700 -37.73 27.69 27.30
N LYS A 701 -38.50 28.78 27.43
CA LYS A 701 -38.71 29.81 26.38
C LYS A 701 -39.16 29.24 25.03
N LEU A 702 -40.05 28.26 25.05
CA LEU A 702 -40.66 27.65 23.87
C LEU A 702 -41.92 28.42 23.47
N LEU A 703 -41.84 29.32 22.49
CA LEU A 703 -42.97 30.19 22.11
C LEU A 703 -44.20 29.42 21.62
N SER A 704 -43.98 28.29 20.95
CA SER A 704 -45.03 27.44 20.41
C SER A 704 -45.53 26.37 21.40
N GLY A 705 -45.14 26.46 22.68
CA GLY A 705 -45.61 25.55 23.74
C GLY A 705 -44.77 24.29 23.95
N GLY A 706 -45.04 23.60 25.06
CA GLY A 706 -44.25 22.44 25.51
C GLY A 706 -44.67 21.11 24.86
N ILE A 707 -45.81 20.56 25.26
CA ILE A 707 -46.21 19.19 24.92
C ILE A 707 -47.66 19.19 24.41
N GLN A 708 -47.87 18.57 23.26
CA GLN A 708 -49.18 18.15 22.77
C GLN A 708 -49.28 16.63 22.83
N LEU A 709 -50.34 16.15 23.47
CA LEU A 709 -50.56 14.74 23.74
C LEU A 709 -51.98 14.34 23.34
N GLU A 710 -52.08 13.44 22.38
CA GLU A 710 -53.28 12.65 22.13
C GLU A 710 -53.11 11.26 22.77
N ALA A 711 -53.80 11.03 23.88
CA ALA A 711 -53.80 9.77 24.60
C ALA A 711 -54.68 8.72 23.89
N GLY A 712 -54.05 7.63 23.45
CA GLY A 712 -54.76 6.46 22.92
C GLY A 712 -55.48 5.64 23.98
N GLN A 713 -56.27 4.67 23.55
CA GLN A 713 -56.96 3.78 24.46
C GLN A 713 -55.96 2.98 25.31
N SER A 714 -56.19 2.93 26.63
CA SER A 714 -55.32 2.28 27.62
C SER A 714 -53.87 2.79 27.66
N SER A 715 -53.56 3.90 26.98
CA SER A 715 -52.22 4.51 27.01
C SER A 715 -51.89 5.06 28.40
N GLN A 716 -50.60 5.14 28.70
CA GLN A 716 -50.10 5.63 29.99
C GLN A 716 -49.09 6.74 29.77
N THR A 717 -49.38 7.93 30.30
CA THR A 717 -48.43 9.05 30.31
C THR A 717 -48.05 9.41 31.74
N SER A 718 -46.76 9.62 31.98
CA SER A 718 -46.22 10.16 33.22
C SER A 718 -45.27 11.32 32.90
N ILE A 719 -45.58 12.51 33.40
CA ILE A 719 -44.73 13.70 33.36
C ILE A 719 -44.37 14.03 34.81
N GLU A 720 -43.11 13.84 35.19
CA GLU A 720 -42.69 13.90 36.60
C GLU A 720 -41.45 14.78 36.78
N SER A 721 -41.41 15.61 37.82
CA SER A 721 -40.22 16.41 38.15
C SER A 721 -39.73 17.27 36.97
N CYS A 722 -40.64 17.78 36.14
CA CYS A 722 -40.31 18.60 34.97
C CYS A 722 -40.48 20.09 35.27
N GLN A 723 -39.77 20.94 34.54
CA GLN A 723 -39.89 22.40 34.67
C GLN A 723 -40.25 23.03 33.33
N PHE A 724 -41.38 23.75 33.30
CA PHE A 724 -41.84 24.55 32.17
C PHE A 724 -41.71 26.03 32.53
N THR A 725 -40.85 26.76 31.82
CA THR A 725 -40.56 28.16 32.09
C THR A 725 -40.70 28.99 30.82
N ASN A 726 -41.56 30.02 30.83
CA ASN A 726 -41.84 30.87 29.68
C ASN A 726 -42.29 30.07 28.43
N CYS A 727 -43.11 29.03 28.61
CA CYS A 727 -43.65 28.24 27.50
C CYS A 727 -44.96 28.82 27.00
N GLY A 728 -45.09 28.91 25.68
CA GLY A 728 -46.23 29.47 24.97
C GLY A 728 -46.20 31.01 24.91
N ASP A 729 -46.72 31.57 23.83
CA ASP A 729 -46.92 33.01 23.60
C ASP A 729 -48.40 33.42 23.62
N GLY A 730 -49.30 32.47 23.95
CA GLY A 730 -50.74 32.65 23.92
C GLY A 730 -51.43 32.28 22.60
N SER A 731 -50.68 31.81 21.59
CA SER A 731 -51.24 31.31 20.32
C SER A 731 -51.77 29.88 20.39
N GLN A 732 -51.16 29.03 21.23
CA GLN A 732 -51.54 27.62 21.42
C GLN A 732 -52.58 27.44 22.52
N ILE A 733 -53.35 26.35 22.47
CA ILE A 733 -54.42 26.05 23.42
C ILE A 733 -53.88 26.05 24.87
N ALA A 734 -52.76 25.36 25.11
CA ALA A 734 -52.03 25.37 26.37
C ALA A 734 -50.61 25.91 26.17
N GLY A 735 -50.08 26.63 27.16
CA GLY A 735 -48.69 27.09 27.13
C GLY A 735 -47.69 25.96 27.41
N ALA A 736 -47.99 25.06 28.36
CA ALA A 736 -47.08 23.97 28.73
C ALA A 736 -47.53 22.60 28.24
N VAL A 737 -48.70 22.11 28.66
CA VAL A 737 -49.17 20.76 28.31
C VAL A 737 -50.63 20.78 27.85
N TYR A 738 -50.89 20.32 26.63
CA TYR A 738 -52.21 20.08 26.10
C TYR A 738 -52.45 18.57 25.93
N ALA A 739 -53.31 17.99 26.77
CA ALA A 739 -53.65 16.58 26.73
C ALA A 739 -55.12 16.37 26.32
N VAL A 740 -55.36 15.58 25.29
CA VAL A 740 -56.67 15.12 24.81
C VAL A 740 -56.59 13.62 24.59
N GLY A 741 -57.71 12.90 24.54
CA GLY A 741 -57.72 11.46 24.25
C GLY A 741 -58.62 11.08 23.07
N LEU A 742 -58.45 9.85 22.60
CA LEU A 742 -59.39 9.24 21.66
C LEU A 742 -60.64 8.69 22.37
N PRO A 743 -61.82 8.80 21.75
CA PRO A 743 -63.03 8.20 22.28
C PRO A 743 -62.91 6.67 22.34
N GLY A 744 -63.51 6.06 23.36
CA GLY A 744 -63.52 4.60 23.53
C GLY A 744 -63.86 4.12 24.93
N ASP A 745 -63.90 2.80 25.09
CA ASP A 745 -64.27 2.14 26.35
C ASP A 745 -63.15 2.16 27.40
N SER A 746 -61.89 2.25 26.96
CA SER A 746 -60.71 2.31 27.83
C SER A 746 -59.90 3.56 27.54
N LEU A 747 -60.25 4.68 28.16
CA LEU A 747 -59.55 5.96 27.96
C LEU A 747 -58.08 5.89 28.42
N GLY A 748 -57.21 6.67 27.77
CA GLY A 748 -55.82 6.82 28.19
C GLY A 748 -55.67 7.62 29.49
N SER A 749 -54.62 7.31 30.24
CA SER A 749 -54.33 7.95 31.53
C SER A 749 -53.10 8.85 31.47
N VAL A 750 -53.20 10.02 32.08
CA VAL A 750 -52.15 11.03 32.12
C VAL A 750 -51.90 11.46 33.57
N SER A 751 -50.67 11.24 34.03
CA SER A 751 -50.15 11.69 35.33
C SER A 751 -49.17 12.83 35.12
N ILE A 752 -49.34 13.93 35.84
CA ILE A 752 -48.41 15.06 35.87
C ILE A 752 -48.12 15.37 37.33
N THR A 753 -46.90 15.11 37.82
CA THR A 753 -46.56 15.26 39.23
C THR A 753 -45.24 15.97 39.46
N ASP A 754 -45.12 16.60 40.64
CA ASP A 754 -43.89 17.20 41.15
C ASP A 754 -43.22 18.19 40.16
N SER A 755 -44.02 18.81 39.29
CA SER A 755 -43.54 19.65 38.19
C SER A 755 -43.81 21.14 38.43
N GLN A 756 -43.06 22.01 37.75
CA GLN A 756 -43.16 23.46 37.89
C GLN A 756 -43.59 24.12 36.58
N PHE A 757 -44.53 25.06 36.66
CA PHE A 757 -45.07 25.81 35.54
C PHE A 757 -44.97 27.31 35.85
N ILE A 758 -44.02 27.97 35.20
CA ILE A 758 -43.58 29.33 35.54
C ILE A 758 -43.71 30.23 34.31
N SER A 759 -44.55 31.26 34.42
CA SER A 759 -44.73 32.29 33.38
C SER A 759 -45.12 31.70 32.02
N CYS A 760 -45.85 30.58 32.01
CA CYS A 760 -46.37 29.98 30.78
C CYS A 760 -47.63 30.72 30.31
N GLN A 761 -47.83 30.79 29.00
CA GLN A 761 -48.95 31.51 28.38
C GLN A 761 -49.61 30.67 27.29
N GLY A 762 -50.91 30.42 27.42
CA GLY A 762 -51.71 29.74 26.39
C GLY A 762 -53.04 30.45 26.17
N GLN A 763 -53.81 29.98 25.20
CA GLN A 763 -55.12 30.54 24.89
C GLN A 763 -56.09 30.25 26.03
N GLN A 764 -56.27 28.97 26.37
CA GLN A 764 -57.20 28.51 27.38
C GLN A 764 -56.52 28.20 28.71
N ALA A 765 -55.23 27.83 28.70
CA ALA A 765 -54.44 27.73 29.93
C ALA A 765 -52.96 28.03 29.73
N GLY A 766 -52.35 28.73 30.68
CA GLY A 766 -50.90 28.91 30.69
C GLY A 766 -50.18 27.61 31.00
N GLY A 767 -50.62 26.87 32.02
CA GLY A 767 -50.04 25.58 32.40
C GLY A 767 -50.60 24.40 31.60
N ILE A 768 -51.60 23.72 32.16
CA ILE A 768 -52.06 22.39 31.73
C ILE A 768 -53.51 22.43 31.25
N ILE A 769 -53.82 21.69 30.19
CA ILE A 769 -55.19 21.41 29.74
C ILE A 769 -55.44 19.91 29.69
N PHE A 770 -56.52 19.48 30.33
CA PHE A 770 -57.13 18.17 30.13
C PHE A 770 -58.42 18.32 29.31
N GLY A 771 -58.33 17.98 28.03
CA GLY A 771 -59.42 17.95 27.05
C GLY A 771 -60.29 16.69 27.16
N ASP A 772 -61.06 16.42 26.11
CA ASP A 772 -61.99 15.28 26.10
C ASP A 772 -61.26 13.92 26.13
N ASN A 773 -61.97 12.89 26.61
CA ASN A 773 -61.58 11.48 26.51
C ASN A 773 -60.22 11.08 27.14
N VAL A 774 -59.75 11.84 28.12
CA VAL A 774 -58.52 11.52 28.87
C VAL A 774 -58.80 11.41 30.37
N ILE A 775 -58.06 10.53 31.07
CA ILE A 775 -58.14 10.37 32.52
C ILE A 775 -56.92 11.04 33.16
N PRO A 776 -57.07 12.18 33.87
CA PRO A 776 -55.99 12.77 34.66
C PRO A 776 -55.70 11.92 35.92
N SER A 777 -54.92 10.85 35.79
CA SER A 777 -54.75 9.86 36.86
C SER A 777 -54.03 10.39 38.11
N SER A 778 -53.25 11.47 38.00
CA SER A 778 -52.69 12.22 39.13
C SER A 778 -52.18 13.58 38.66
N VAL A 779 -52.49 14.66 39.38
CA VAL A 779 -52.03 16.03 39.07
C VAL A 779 -51.35 16.68 40.30
N LYS A 780 -50.77 15.86 41.18
CA LYS A 780 -50.30 16.26 42.52
C LYS A 780 -48.95 16.98 42.53
N ASN A 781 -48.74 17.78 43.58
CA ASN A 781 -47.46 18.43 43.91
C ASN A 781 -46.90 19.33 42.80
N ASN A 782 -47.76 19.85 41.92
CA ASN A 782 -47.33 20.78 40.90
C ASN A 782 -47.35 22.23 41.43
N SER A 783 -46.36 23.03 41.03
CA SER A 783 -46.27 24.44 41.38
C SER A 783 -46.56 25.32 40.16
N PHE A 784 -47.44 26.30 40.33
CA PHE A 784 -47.83 27.23 39.28
C PHE A 784 -47.54 28.66 39.71
N SER A 785 -46.87 29.43 38.87
CA SER A 785 -46.57 30.83 39.17
C SER A 785 -46.53 31.70 37.91
N LYS A 786 -47.15 32.89 38.00
CA LYS A 786 -47.14 33.91 36.94
C LYS A 786 -47.67 33.46 35.57
N ASN A 787 -48.44 32.37 35.51
CA ASN A 787 -49.05 31.92 34.25
C ASN A 787 -50.14 32.90 33.78
N SER A 788 -50.37 32.94 32.48
CA SER A 788 -51.34 33.87 31.87
C SER A 788 -52.11 33.22 30.73
N ILE A 789 -53.24 33.84 30.37
CA ILE A 789 -54.13 33.36 29.30
C ILE A 789 -54.53 34.52 28.41
N THR A 790 -54.87 34.21 27.16
CA THR A 790 -55.43 35.18 26.20
C THR A 790 -56.95 35.09 26.08
N ASP A 791 -57.56 33.92 26.35
CA ASP A 791 -59.03 33.75 26.41
C ASP A 791 -59.55 34.08 27.82
N GLU A 792 -60.52 34.99 27.91
CA GLU A 792 -61.16 35.38 29.18
C GLU A 792 -61.93 34.23 29.84
N LYS A 793 -62.27 33.16 29.10
CA LYS A 793 -62.96 31.97 29.62
C LYS A 793 -62.02 30.82 30.05
N GLY A 794 -60.71 31.00 29.90
CA GLY A 794 -59.70 30.02 30.27
C GLY A 794 -59.37 29.99 31.77
N ALA A 795 -58.37 29.19 32.13
CA ALA A 795 -57.79 29.12 33.47
C ALA A 795 -56.27 29.28 33.41
N LYS A 796 -55.68 30.17 34.21
CA LYS A 796 -54.24 30.47 34.14
C LYS A 796 -53.35 29.23 34.32
N ASP A 797 -53.71 28.35 35.25
CA ASP A 797 -52.86 27.26 35.69
C ASP A 797 -53.29 25.91 35.11
N ILE A 798 -54.48 25.42 35.47
CA ILE A 798 -55.01 24.14 34.99
C ILE A 798 -56.45 24.34 34.50
N TYR A 799 -56.75 23.86 33.29
CA TYR A 799 -58.11 23.82 32.75
C TYR A 799 -58.57 22.37 32.52
N PHE A 800 -59.71 22.02 33.12
CA PHE A 800 -60.41 20.77 32.87
C PHE A 800 -61.64 21.05 32.01
N LEU A 801 -61.79 20.35 30.88
CA LEU A 801 -62.87 20.62 29.93
C LEU A 801 -64.27 20.35 30.51
N SER A 802 -64.39 19.43 31.46
CA SER A 802 -65.65 19.15 32.15
C SER A 802 -65.44 18.81 33.62
N LYS A 803 -66.51 18.97 34.41
CA LYS A 803 -66.53 18.52 35.80
C LYS A 803 -66.29 17.02 35.93
N GLU A 804 -66.73 16.21 34.96
CA GLU A 804 -66.50 14.77 34.96
C GLU A 804 -65.00 14.42 34.88
N ILE A 805 -64.24 15.14 34.05
CA ILE A 805 -62.78 14.95 33.95
C ILE A 805 -62.11 15.37 35.26
N LEU A 806 -62.55 16.49 35.85
CA LEU A 806 -62.09 16.94 37.16
C LEU A 806 -62.37 15.92 38.28
N ASP A 807 -63.57 15.36 38.33
CA ASP A 807 -63.97 14.36 39.34
C ASP A 807 -63.21 13.03 39.17
N LYS A 808 -62.67 12.75 37.98
CA LYS A 808 -61.78 11.61 37.69
C LYS A 808 -60.31 11.88 38.02
N ALA A 809 -59.95 13.11 38.43
CA ALA A 809 -58.58 13.44 38.77
C ALA A 809 -58.14 12.68 40.04
N GLY A 810 -57.04 11.90 39.97
CA GLY A 810 -56.52 11.12 41.12
C GLY A 810 -55.86 11.95 42.24
N GLY A 811 -56.20 13.24 42.32
CA GLY A 811 -55.68 14.29 43.20
C GLY A 811 -55.05 15.45 42.40
N ILE A 812 -55.18 16.67 42.93
CA ILE A 812 -54.68 17.95 42.37
C ILE A 812 -53.79 18.62 43.39
#